data_AF-A0A8K1CVI4-F1
#
_entry.id   AF-A0A8K1CVI4-F1
#
_cell.length_a   1.000
_cell.length_b   1.000
_cell.length_c   1.000
_cell.angle_alpha   90.00
_cell.angle_beta   90.00
_cell.angle_gamma   90.00
#
_symmetry.space_group_name_H-M   'P 1'
#
loop_
_entity.id
_entity.type
_entity.pdbx_description
1 polymer ?
#
loop_
_entity_poly.entity_id
_entity_poly.type
_entity_poly.pdbx_seq_one_letter_code
_entity_poly.pdbx_strand_id
1 'polypeptide(L)'
;MRGLVLLLYASLGTSTLAQTLCARGLTRVLSTDCASGCAAADTALCIAYYSTEAATICSNPDALGCPLVTTNACAYQCFTQASDVSNLTFSVAESTAMGQSDTHLDAIAPLALPIHITTLSILGGGTLDLPKGQGSNVSLTTNVLFQPGSSTALTNMTLANLKFDDLLSFANAPSSLLSLRVSNCRLGTAPLNASSLSSLQKLDLSFNRLIRYLNDQSLESLLRLNLRGNSLTSFEAAFPRLEELDLGDNKLTAIPSNLYLFSNLKKLNLSGNPLSGSTISPANYDVLSKLTELNLDGFASPDVCTEANEKLLKTYRVCVVDTTQVTVLKNSSLTSIIIVVVVLTAGVSLAGFMFWYYRRKKRNNQNTNTSSSKNNTQNDSDEDSDLVTNFLRPSDTQLAARISQSPAGRGSLWNDEDLLACQVRFEDIEDVRLLGTGGHAVVWLVLYRQTRYLASKRLIKDQITRQKTQEFVTEAKLLARLEHPSIVQFIGVAWTIETDLQVLSEYMPNGDLRDYLQKNKSSKQWTDHKVRMALDIVEALVYLHSFFPPLVHRDLKSRNVLLDENMKAKLSDFGVSRFQSENATMTGGVGTSKWLAPEVITGESDYDQSCDIYSFGVVLAELDTHDLPYAELDLAEVAILQMVASGSIRPRFLETCPAEIRDVATRCLAADPKQRPNAMEIAYILRMYEKSLLPEDSEEDLSA
;
A
#
# COMPACT_ATOMS: atom_id res chain seq x y z
N MET A 1 58.92 0.01 13.46
CA MET A 1 58.77 1.48 13.56
C MET A 1 57.74 1.86 12.50
N ARG A 2 56.49 2.17 12.91
CA ARG A 2 55.93 3.54 13.09
C ARG A 2 55.79 4.26 11.73
N GLY A 3 54.65 4.85 11.38
CA GLY A 3 53.78 5.64 12.26
C GLY A 3 52.30 5.59 11.93
N LEU A 4 51.56 5.25 12.98
CA LEU A 4 50.25 5.76 13.34
C LEU A 4 50.36 7.29 13.53
N VAL A 5 49.48 8.09 12.92
CA VAL A 5 49.23 9.47 13.35
C VAL A 5 47.80 9.54 13.88
N LEU A 6 47.71 9.46 15.19
CA LEU A 6 46.60 9.99 15.98
C LEU A 6 46.74 11.52 16.03
N LEU A 7 45.68 12.23 15.71
CA LEU A 7 45.36 13.56 16.25
C LEU A 7 43.90 13.43 16.72
N LEU A 8 43.69 13.03 17.98
CA LEU A 8 43.42 13.93 19.11
C LEU A 8 42.18 14.80 18.88
N TYR A 9 41.00 14.25 19.18
CA TYR A 9 40.15 14.94 20.15
C TYR A 9 40.47 14.37 21.52
N ALA A 10 41.07 15.22 22.34
CA ALA A 10 41.42 14.97 23.71
C ALA A 10 40.19 14.64 24.55
N SER A 11 40.41 13.78 25.53
CA SER A 11 39.53 13.50 26.65
C SER A 11 39.07 14.78 27.36
N LEU A 12 37.77 15.08 27.25
CA LEU A 12 36.97 15.71 28.28
C LEU A 12 35.67 14.88 28.30
N GLY A 13 35.38 14.26 29.45
CA GLY A 13 34.49 13.10 29.60
C GLY A 13 33.32 13.03 28.62
N THR A 14 33.26 11.97 27.81
CA THR A 14 32.08 11.69 26.98
C THR A 14 30.90 11.51 27.91
N SER A 15 29.97 12.46 27.90
CA SER A 15 28.72 12.29 28.60
C SER A 15 28.03 11.06 28.02
N THR A 16 27.74 10.07 28.86
CA THR A 16 26.97 8.89 28.45
C THR A 16 25.65 9.34 27.79
N LEU A 17 25.05 8.52 26.94
CA LEU A 17 23.75 8.87 26.34
C LEU A 17 22.74 9.20 27.45
N ALA A 18 22.78 8.44 28.54
CA ALA A 18 22.02 8.68 29.76
C ALA A 18 22.33 10.05 30.39
N GLN A 19 23.61 10.44 30.49
CA GLN A 19 24.02 11.75 31.02
C GLN A 19 23.55 12.91 30.14
N THR A 20 23.58 12.74 28.82
CA THR A 20 23.13 13.74 27.85
C THR A 20 21.60 13.90 27.89
N LEU A 21 20.86 12.79 28.01
CA LEU A 21 19.39 12.79 28.10
C LEU A 21 18.89 13.36 29.43
N CYS A 22 19.54 12.99 30.53
CA CYS A 22 19.29 13.57 31.84
C CYS A 22 19.59 15.08 31.86
N ALA A 23 20.69 15.53 31.25
CA ALA A 23 21.00 16.96 31.11
C ALA A 23 19.97 17.75 30.26
N ARG A 24 19.17 17.06 29.44
CA ARG A 24 18.05 17.64 28.64
C ARG A 24 16.70 17.65 29.38
N GLY A 25 16.66 17.27 30.66
CA GLY A 25 15.46 17.33 31.49
C GLY A 25 14.53 16.11 31.39
N LEU A 26 14.97 15.01 30.78
CA LEU A 26 14.26 13.73 30.90
C LEU A 26 14.59 13.12 32.27
N THR A 27 13.57 12.96 33.11
CA THR A 27 13.67 12.24 34.38
C THR A 27 13.61 10.72 34.12
N ARG A 28 14.30 9.89 34.91
CA ARG A 28 14.06 8.44 35.02
C ARG A 28 14.20 7.64 33.71
N VAL A 29 15.41 7.55 33.18
CA VAL A 29 15.75 6.79 31.97
C VAL A 29 16.38 5.44 32.31
N LEU A 30 15.79 4.33 31.85
CA LEU A 30 16.42 3.00 31.94
C LEU A 30 17.54 2.88 30.90
N SER A 31 18.76 2.55 31.35
CA SER A 31 19.93 2.46 30.47
C SER A 31 20.98 1.46 30.99
N THR A 32 21.82 0.99 30.08
CA THR A 32 23.02 0.20 30.39
C THR A 32 24.31 1.02 30.28
N ASP A 33 24.20 2.33 30.00
CA ASP A 33 25.31 3.28 29.85
C ASP A 33 25.46 4.15 31.12
N CYS A 34 25.85 3.48 32.22
CA CYS A 34 25.84 4.02 33.58
C CYS A 34 27.12 4.78 33.94
N ALA A 35 27.04 5.70 34.91
CA ALA A 35 28.21 6.44 35.39
C ALA A 35 29.27 5.50 36.01
N SER A 36 30.54 5.89 35.91
CA SER A 36 31.72 5.10 36.32
C SER A 36 31.73 4.64 37.79
N GLY A 37 30.87 5.20 38.65
CA GLY A 37 30.70 4.76 40.03
C GLY A 37 29.82 3.51 40.19
N CYS A 38 29.09 3.08 39.16
CA CYS A 38 28.39 1.78 39.15
C CYS A 38 29.43 0.67 38.90
N ALA A 39 30.29 0.37 39.87
CA ALA A 39 31.43 -0.54 39.67
C ALA A 39 31.09 -2.02 39.96
N ALA A 40 30.89 -2.82 38.89
CA ALA A 40 31.54 -4.11 38.63
C ALA A 40 30.98 -4.73 37.32
N ALA A 41 31.88 -5.01 36.36
CA ALA A 41 31.71 -5.83 35.14
C ALA A 41 30.78 -5.31 34.03
N ASP A 42 31.40 -4.89 32.92
CA ASP A 42 31.00 -4.88 31.49
C ASP A 42 29.57 -4.58 30.99
N THR A 43 28.51 -4.51 31.80
CA THR A 43 27.19 -3.97 31.43
C THR A 43 26.32 -3.75 32.68
N ALA A 44 26.64 -2.75 33.51
CA ALA A 44 25.75 -2.42 34.63
C ALA A 44 24.45 -1.80 34.10
N LEU A 45 23.29 -2.35 34.47
CA LEU A 45 21.99 -1.71 34.24
C LEU A 45 21.77 -0.64 35.32
N CYS A 46 21.18 0.49 34.96
CA CYS A 46 20.81 1.55 35.91
C CYS A 46 19.60 2.37 35.46
N ILE A 47 19.04 3.13 36.40
CA ILE A 47 18.09 4.21 36.12
C ILE A 47 18.80 5.54 36.36
N ALA A 48 18.76 6.44 35.37
CA ALA A 48 19.31 7.80 35.47
C ALA A 48 18.22 8.81 35.85
N TYR A 49 18.50 9.69 36.81
CA TYR A 49 17.61 10.71 37.39
C TYR A 49 18.23 12.10 37.26
N TYR A 50 17.39 13.14 37.17
CA TYR A 50 17.83 14.53 37.27
C TYR A 50 18.07 14.94 38.73
N SER A 51 19.17 15.65 38.99
CA SER A 51 19.78 15.87 40.32
C SER A 51 18.88 16.43 41.42
N THR A 52 17.75 17.10 41.13
CA THR A 52 16.87 17.69 42.15
C THR A 52 15.98 16.67 42.87
N GLU A 53 15.79 15.46 42.31
CA GLU A 53 14.98 14.38 42.91
C GLU A 53 15.82 13.34 43.68
N ALA A 54 17.14 13.39 43.55
CA ALA A 54 18.07 12.38 44.08
C ALA A 54 18.01 12.17 45.60
N ALA A 55 17.53 13.17 46.36
CA ALA A 55 17.53 13.16 47.82
C ALA A 55 16.40 12.31 48.46
N THR A 56 15.41 11.84 47.69
CA THR A 56 14.23 11.13 48.23
C THR A 56 14.08 9.66 47.79
N ILE A 57 14.95 9.18 46.88
CA ILE A 57 14.74 7.93 46.11
C ILE A 57 15.33 6.67 46.77
N CYS A 58 16.14 6.79 47.83
CA CYS A 58 16.71 5.63 48.53
C CYS A 58 16.30 5.61 50.02
N SER A 59 14.99 5.57 50.26
CA SER A 59 14.44 5.58 51.62
C SER A 59 14.34 4.19 52.25
N ASN A 60 14.47 3.10 51.47
CA ASN A 60 14.23 1.73 51.93
C ASN A 60 15.42 0.78 51.63
N PRO A 61 16.21 0.37 52.65
CA PRO A 61 17.37 -0.50 52.48
C PRO A 61 17.07 -1.96 52.08
N ASP A 62 15.81 -2.40 52.19
CA ASP A 62 15.43 -3.81 51.99
C ASP A 62 15.11 -4.19 50.53
N ALA A 63 15.14 -3.24 49.59
CA ALA A 63 14.92 -3.48 48.16
C ALA A 63 16.23 -3.25 47.38
N LEU A 64 16.91 -4.34 47.00
CA LEU A 64 18.13 -4.42 46.17
C LEU A 64 19.14 -3.28 46.40
N GLY A 65 20.20 -3.53 47.18
CA GLY A 65 21.25 -2.55 47.52
C GLY A 65 21.62 -1.60 46.38
N CYS A 66 21.17 -0.35 46.50
CA CYS A 66 21.31 0.71 45.50
C CYS A 66 22.44 1.68 45.88
N PRO A 67 23.65 1.59 45.30
CA PRO A 67 24.61 2.68 45.39
C PRO A 67 24.16 3.82 44.45
N LEU A 68 23.77 4.94 45.03
CA LEU A 68 23.51 6.19 44.29
C LEU A 68 24.84 6.81 43.86
N VAL A 69 25.05 6.95 42.55
CA VAL A 69 26.21 7.64 41.98
C VAL A 69 25.76 8.98 41.43
N THR A 70 26.38 10.08 41.85
CA THR A 70 26.04 11.42 41.36
C THR A 70 27.18 11.99 40.53
N THR A 71 26.87 12.48 39.32
CA THR A 71 27.83 13.16 38.42
C THR A 71 27.14 14.32 37.70
N ASN A 72 27.77 15.50 37.64
CA ASN A 72 27.39 16.67 36.81
C ASN A 72 25.89 16.77 36.45
N ALA A 73 25.02 16.97 37.46
CA ALA A 73 23.55 17.13 37.38
C ALA A 73 22.68 15.86 37.22
N CYS A 74 23.26 14.65 37.25
CA CYS A 74 22.51 13.39 37.19
C CYS A 74 22.84 12.47 38.37
N ALA A 75 21.83 11.75 38.86
CA ALA A 75 21.97 10.68 39.83
C ALA A 75 21.64 9.33 39.17
N TYR A 76 22.40 8.29 39.46
CA TYR A 76 22.21 6.96 38.89
C TYR A 76 21.90 5.98 40.01
N GLN A 77 20.80 5.24 39.87
CA GLN A 77 20.51 4.06 40.68
C GLN A 77 21.09 2.84 39.97
N CYS A 78 22.20 2.33 40.49
CA CYS A 78 22.88 1.17 39.93
C CYS A 78 22.22 -0.13 40.44
N PHE A 79 21.99 -1.10 39.56
CA PHE A 79 21.54 -2.44 39.96
C PHE A 79 22.74 -3.36 40.22
N THR A 80 23.41 -3.21 41.37
CA THR A 80 24.65 -3.96 41.69
C THR A 80 24.42 -5.41 42.15
N GLN A 81 23.18 -5.80 42.43
CA GLN A 81 22.79 -7.19 42.75
C GLN A 81 22.18 -7.95 41.56
N ALA A 82 22.17 -7.37 40.36
CA ALA A 82 21.63 -8.04 39.17
C ALA A 82 22.37 -9.35 38.83
N SER A 83 23.62 -9.52 39.28
CA SER A 83 24.45 -10.70 39.06
C SER A 83 23.83 -12.02 39.56
N ASP A 84 22.93 -11.98 40.55
CA ASP A 84 22.28 -13.17 41.13
C ASP A 84 20.86 -13.42 40.59
N VAL A 85 20.36 -12.56 39.70
CA VAL A 85 18.97 -12.59 39.25
C VAL A 85 18.91 -12.75 37.73
N SER A 86 18.25 -13.81 37.26
CA SER A 86 18.07 -14.06 35.83
C SER A 86 16.83 -13.37 35.22
N ASN A 87 15.91 -12.89 36.07
CA ASN A 87 14.64 -12.30 35.69
C ASN A 87 14.51 -10.85 36.17
N LEU A 88 14.38 -9.91 35.26
CA LEU A 88 14.17 -8.49 35.57
C LEU A 88 12.76 -8.07 35.21
N THR A 89 12.09 -7.35 36.11
CA THR A 89 10.78 -6.74 35.85
C THR A 89 10.81 -5.27 36.25
N PHE A 90 10.46 -4.39 35.33
CA PHE A 90 10.30 -2.96 35.54
C PHE A 90 8.83 -2.59 35.43
N SER A 91 8.33 -1.82 36.38
CA SER A 91 7.00 -1.22 36.30
C SER A 91 7.12 0.22 35.78
N VAL A 92 6.10 0.70 35.07
CA VAL A 92 5.96 2.10 34.67
C VAL A 92 4.63 2.59 35.25
N ALA A 93 4.66 3.38 36.33
CA ALA A 93 3.43 3.83 37.00
C ALA A 93 2.87 5.15 36.43
N GLU A 94 1.54 5.29 36.38
CA GLU A 94 0.84 6.54 36.06
C GLU A 94 0.87 7.50 37.27
N SER A 95 1.16 8.77 36.97
CA SER A 95 1.45 9.89 37.88
C SER A 95 0.28 10.34 38.79
N THR A 96 -0.42 9.46 39.52
CA THR A 96 -1.56 9.90 40.37
C THR A 96 -1.66 9.33 41.78
N ALA A 97 -0.70 8.57 42.30
CA ALA A 97 -0.72 8.15 43.71
C ALA A 97 0.50 8.69 44.47
N MET A 98 0.31 9.78 45.22
CA MET A 98 1.18 10.12 46.34
C MET A 98 1.20 8.92 47.31
N GLY A 99 2.33 8.22 47.42
CA GLY A 99 2.60 7.35 48.56
C GLY A 99 2.91 5.87 48.32
N GLN A 100 3.46 5.45 47.18
CA GLN A 100 4.17 4.16 47.09
C GLN A 100 5.52 4.30 46.39
N SER A 101 6.52 3.61 46.94
CA SER A 101 7.94 3.69 46.64
C SER A 101 8.34 3.13 45.28
N ASP A 102 9.16 3.91 44.58
CA ASP A 102 10.27 3.54 43.70
C ASP A 102 10.02 2.69 42.45
N THR A 103 10.25 3.34 41.28
CA THR A 103 10.47 2.87 39.89
C THR A 103 9.46 3.41 38.86
N HIS A 104 9.37 4.73 38.72
CA HIS A 104 8.78 5.34 37.53
C HIS A 104 9.84 5.37 36.41
N LEU A 105 9.49 5.03 35.16
CA LEU A 105 10.37 5.17 33.98
C LEU A 105 9.70 6.10 32.96
N ASP A 106 10.36 7.19 32.58
CA ASP A 106 9.82 8.09 31.55
C ASP A 106 10.39 7.75 30.15
N ALA A 107 11.55 7.10 30.11
CA ALA A 107 12.16 6.65 28.87
C ALA A 107 12.97 5.34 29.00
N ILE A 108 13.14 4.65 27.87
CA ILE A 108 14.02 3.48 27.72
C ILE A 108 15.06 3.80 26.65
N ALA A 109 16.34 3.68 27.00
CA ALA A 109 17.45 3.75 26.07
C ALA A 109 17.83 2.35 25.53
N PRO A 110 18.56 2.26 24.40
CA PRO A 110 19.06 0.98 23.91
C PRO A 110 19.81 0.20 24.99
N LEU A 111 19.39 -1.04 25.20
CA LEU A 111 19.88 -1.90 26.27
C LEU A 111 20.96 -2.87 25.75
N ALA A 112 22.05 -2.98 26.50
CA ALA A 112 23.01 -4.07 26.43
C ALA A 112 22.90 -4.89 27.73
N LEU A 113 22.05 -5.90 27.73
CA LEU A 113 21.77 -6.67 28.94
C LEU A 113 22.95 -7.57 29.32
N PRO A 114 23.22 -7.77 30.63
CA PRO A 114 24.19 -8.77 31.07
C PRO A 114 23.88 -10.18 30.59
N ILE A 115 24.93 -10.99 30.41
CA ILE A 115 24.83 -12.38 29.91
C ILE A 115 24.06 -13.34 30.83
N HIS A 116 23.82 -13.01 32.10
CA HIS A 116 23.07 -13.85 33.03
C HIS A 116 21.55 -13.57 33.02
N ILE A 117 21.13 -12.46 32.41
CA ILE A 117 19.71 -12.12 32.29
C ILE A 117 19.08 -12.97 31.18
N THR A 118 18.09 -13.77 31.56
CA THR A 118 17.34 -14.64 30.65
C THR A 118 15.91 -14.16 30.42
N THR A 119 15.35 -13.34 31.33
CA THR A 119 14.01 -12.77 31.20
C THR A 119 14.00 -11.28 31.52
N LEU A 120 13.37 -10.48 30.65
CA LEU A 120 13.15 -9.05 30.86
C LEU A 120 11.66 -8.72 30.65
N SER A 121 11.04 -8.08 31.63
CA SER A 121 9.67 -7.59 31.57
C SER A 121 9.62 -6.09 31.86
N ILE A 122 8.89 -5.32 31.04
CA ILE A 122 8.60 -3.91 31.27
C ILE A 122 7.09 -3.73 31.15
N LEU A 123 6.45 -3.31 32.25
CA LEU A 123 5.00 -3.35 32.42
C LEU A 123 4.47 -1.97 32.80
N GLY A 124 3.55 -1.40 32.01
CA GLY A 124 2.76 -0.26 32.46
C GLY A 124 1.77 -0.68 33.54
N GLY A 125 1.71 0.08 34.63
CA GLY A 125 0.82 -0.17 35.77
C GLY A 125 1.14 -1.42 36.59
N GLY A 126 2.27 -2.08 36.35
CA GLY A 126 2.78 -3.20 37.16
C GLY A 126 2.03 -4.53 36.99
N THR A 127 1.09 -4.62 36.05
CA THR A 127 0.34 -5.85 35.76
C THR A 127 0.29 -6.10 34.25
N LEU A 128 -0.02 -7.34 33.86
CA LEU A 128 -0.31 -7.70 32.47
C LEU A 128 -1.78 -7.39 32.11
N ASP A 129 -2.68 -7.45 33.08
CA ASP A 129 -4.12 -7.40 32.87
C ASP A 129 -4.67 -5.97 32.99
N LEU A 130 -4.33 -5.11 32.04
CA LEU A 130 -4.95 -3.79 31.91
C LEU A 130 -5.92 -3.72 30.72
N PRO A 131 -7.04 -2.97 30.84
CA PRO A 131 -7.93 -2.74 29.71
C PRO A 131 -7.17 -2.16 28.50
N LYS A 132 -7.58 -2.58 27.30
CA LYS A 132 -6.97 -2.11 26.05
C LYS A 132 -6.95 -0.58 25.99
N GLY A 133 -5.77 0.00 25.77
CA GLY A 133 -5.54 1.44 25.67
C GLY A 133 -5.16 2.14 26.99
N GLN A 134 -5.30 1.48 28.15
CA GLN A 134 -4.91 1.97 29.47
C GLN A 134 -3.46 1.60 29.84
N GLY A 135 -2.50 1.85 28.95
CA GLY A 135 -1.07 1.66 29.24
C GLY A 135 -0.41 2.89 29.90
N SER A 136 0.82 2.77 30.35
CA SER A 136 1.63 3.91 30.81
C SER A 136 2.38 4.53 29.64
N ASN A 137 2.58 5.86 29.66
CA ASN A 137 3.43 6.53 28.68
C ASN A 137 4.89 6.18 28.97
N VAL A 138 5.62 5.73 27.95
CA VAL A 138 7.07 5.56 28.01
C VAL A 138 7.65 5.91 26.66
N SER A 139 8.69 6.75 26.67
CA SER A 139 9.39 7.12 25.44
C SER A 139 10.53 6.14 25.15
N LEU A 140 10.76 5.81 23.89
CA LEU A 140 12.01 5.16 23.49
C LEU A 140 12.97 6.25 23.00
N THR A 141 14.20 6.27 23.49
CA THR A 141 15.17 7.30 23.08
C THR A 141 15.64 7.11 21.63
N THR A 142 15.53 5.87 21.13
CA THR A 142 15.65 5.50 19.72
C THR A 142 14.56 4.49 19.39
N ASN A 143 14.33 4.23 18.11
CA ASN A 143 13.43 3.16 17.66
C ASN A 143 13.99 1.73 17.91
N VAL A 144 15.24 1.58 18.34
CA VAL A 144 15.91 0.28 18.49
C VAL A 144 16.15 -0.03 19.96
N LEU A 145 15.62 -1.16 20.43
CA LEU A 145 15.67 -1.51 21.85
C LEU A 145 17.00 -2.14 22.31
N PHE A 146 17.74 -2.75 21.39
CA PHE A 146 18.99 -3.47 21.68
C PHE A 146 20.21 -2.78 21.05
N GLN A 147 21.29 -2.67 21.80
CA GLN A 147 22.55 -2.17 21.28
C GLN A 147 23.18 -3.16 20.28
N PRO A 148 23.82 -2.70 19.19
CA PRO A 148 24.50 -3.59 18.24
C PRO A 148 25.61 -4.40 18.93
N GLY A 149 25.68 -5.71 18.66
CA GLY A 149 26.76 -6.57 19.16
C GLY A 149 26.68 -6.93 20.65
N SER A 150 25.56 -6.64 21.34
CA SER A 150 25.38 -7.06 22.74
C SER A 150 25.27 -8.59 22.85
N SER A 151 26.17 -9.23 23.60
CA SER A 151 26.04 -10.64 23.97
C SER A 151 25.08 -10.77 25.14
N THR A 152 23.95 -11.47 24.96
CA THR A 152 22.96 -11.70 26.02
C THR A 152 22.35 -13.10 25.93
N ALA A 153 21.99 -13.67 27.09
CA ALA A 153 21.27 -14.94 27.19
C ALA A 153 19.75 -14.75 27.27
N LEU A 154 19.24 -13.58 26.87
CA LEU A 154 17.82 -13.26 26.93
C LEU A 154 16.99 -14.23 26.09
N THR A 155 16.14 -15.02 26.74
CA THR A 155 15.24 -15.98 26.11
C THR A 155 13.78 -15.50 26.10
N ASN A 156 13.39 -14.69 27.09
CA ASN A 156 12.03 -14.20 27.25
C ASN A 156 12.00 -12.68 27.39
N MET A 157 11.17 -12.02 26.59
CA MET A 157 10.95 -10.59 26.70
C MET A 157 9.46 -10.25 26.72
N THR A 158 9.07 -9.38 27.65
CA THR A 158 7.71 -8.85 27.75
C THR A 158 7.72 -7.33 27.81
N LEU A 159 7.01 -6.71 26.88
CA LEU A 159 6.60 -5.31 26.90
C LEU A 159 5.07 -5.32 26.97
N ALA A 160 4.48 -4.81 28.04
CA ALA A 160 3.03 -4.82 28.17
C ALA A 160 2.51 -3.51 28.73
N ASN A 161 1.37 -3.06 28.20
CA ASN A 161 0.68 -1.86 28.67
C ASN A 161 1.56 -0.60 28.55
N LEU A 162 2.33 -0.46 27.46
CA LEU A 162 3.23 0.67 27.23
C LEU A 162 2.80 1.46 25.99
N LYS A 163 2.50 2.75 26.13
CA LYS A 163 2.05 3.60 25.03
C LYS A 163 3.27 4.09 24.23
N PHE A 164 3.63 3.41 23.13
CA PHE A 164 4.70 3.84 22.19
C PHE A 164 4.14 4.71 21.04
N ASP A 165 4.97 5.59 20.47
CA ASP A 165 4.63 6.53 19.37
C ASP A 165 4.77 5.92 17.94
N ASP A 166 4.63 4.60 17.79
CA ASP A 166 4.63 3.84 16.49
C ASP A 166 5.98 3.49 15.81
N LEU A 167 7.13 3.54 16.51
CA LEU A 167 8.44 3.19 15.91
C LEU A 167 9.24 2.13 16.69
N LEU A 168 8.61 1.10 17.26
CA LEU A 168 9.38 0.04 17.94
C LEU A 168 10.01 -0.94 16.94
N SER A 169 11.34 -1.07 16.98
CA SER A 169 12.13 -2.03 16.20
C SER A 169 12.92 -2.98 17.12
N PHE A 170 12.87 -4.26 16.78
CA PHE A 170 13.69 -5.32 17.38
C PHE A 170 14.96 -5.60 16.57
N ALA A 171 15.45 -4.62 15.80
CA ALA A 171 16.77 -4.70 15.21
C ALA A 171 17.81 -4.98 16.31
N ASN A 172 18.78 -5.85 16.00
CA ASN A 172 19.80 -6.33 16.95
C ASN A 172 19.25 -7.15 18.14
N ALA A 173 18.01 -7.62 18.08
CA ALA A 173 17.52 -8.57 19.07
C ALA A 173 18.42 -9.82 19.12
N PRO A 174 18.62 -10.40 20.31
CA PRO A 174 19.52 -11.54 20.44
C PRO A 174 18.89 -12.79 19.82
N SER A 175 19.70 -13.57 19.10
CA SER A 175 19.27 -14.83 18.48
C SER A 175 18.89 -15.92 19.50
N SER A 176 19.18 -15.71 20.78
CA SER A 176 18.75 -16.55 21.91
C SER A 176 17.29 -16.31 22.32
N LEU A 177 16.62 -15.27 21.80
CA LEU A 177 15.25 -14.94 22.15
C LEU A 177 14.26 -15.97 21.59
N LEU A 178 13.53 -16.64 22.49
CA LEU A 178 12.56 -17.69 22.17
C LEU A 178 11.11 -17.23 22.32
N SER A 179 10.85 -16.29 23.24
CA SER A 179 9.52 -15.78 23.52
C SER A 179 9.52 -14.26 23.59
N LEU A 180 8.67 -13.63 22.76
CA LEU A 180 8.48 -12.19 22.73
C LEU A 180 7.00 -11.85 22.89
N ARG A 181 6.69 -11.07 23.92
CA ARG A 181 5.38 -10.47 24.14
C ARG A 181 5.48 -8.96 24.02
N VAL A 182 4.67 -8.37 23.17
CA VAL A 182 4.46 -6.93 23.04
C VAL A 182 2.96 -6.67 23.01
N SER A 183 2.33 -6.58 24.17
CA SER A 183 0.86 -6.57 24.31
C SER A 183 0.32 -5.23 24.82
N ASN A 184 -0.83 -4.80 24.32
CA ASN A 184 -1.47 -3.53 24.70
C ASN A 184 -0.52 -2.31 24.60
N CYS A 185 0.32 -2.30 23.55
CA CYS A 185 1.38 -1.32 23.38
C CYS A 185 1.08 -0.25 22.32
N ARG A 186 -0.19 -0.18 21.85
CA ARG A 186 -0.69 0.72 20.79
C ARG A 186 -0.05 0.56 19.41
N LEU A 187 0.69 -0.52 19.14
CA LEU A 187 1.38 -0.72 17.87
C LEU A 187 0.42 -0.75 16.68
N GLY A 188 0.63 0.12 15.69
CA GLY A 188 -0.10 0.11 14.40
C GLY A 188 0.45 -0.87 13.36
N THR A 189 1.74 -1.23 13.47
CA THR A 189 2.42 -2.20 12.60
C THR A 189 3.14 -3.25 13.44
N ALA A 190 3.28 -4.48 12.92
CA ALA A 190 4.06 -5.50 13.58
C ALA A 190 5.54 -5.04 13.61
N PRO A 191 6.23 -5.09 14.75
CA PRO A 191 7.60 -4.61 14.87
C PRO A 191 8.55 -5.66 14.27
N LEU A 192 8.88 -5.56 12.99
CA LEU A 192 9.61 -6.63 12.27
C LEU A 192 10.89 -6.14 11.57
N ASN A 193 11.97 -6.86 11.90
CA ASN A 193 13.25 -7.01 11.20
C ASN A 193 13.70 -8.45 11.55
N ALA A 194 13.05 -9.45 10.95
CA ALA A 194 13.01 -10.81 11.53
C ALA A 194 14.21 -11.71 11.19
N SER A 195 15.21 -11.21 10.46
CA SER A 195 16.52 -11.88 10.40
C SER A 195 17.15 -12.05 11.79
N SER A 196 16.88 -11.15 12.74
CA SER A 196 17.34 -11.26 14.13
C SER A 196 16.42 -12.09 15.04
N LEU A 197 15.23 -12.48 14.58
CA LEU A 197 14.22 -13.22 15.36
C LEU A 197 14.00 -14.66 14.85
N SER A 198 14.93 -15.21 14.07
CA SER A 198 14.79 -16.53 13.43
C SER A 198 14.57 -17.71 14.39
N SER A 199 15.03 -17.57 15.64
CA SER A 199 14.88 -18.59 16.70
C SER A 199 13.57 -18.49 17.47
N LEU A 200 12.76 -17.47 17.21
CA LEU A 200 11.58 -17.15 18.01
C LEU A 200 10.52 -18.26 17.87
N GLN A 201 10.05 -18.77 19.01
CA GLN A 201 9.04 -19.83 19.08
C GLN A 201 7.66 -19.31 19.49
N LYS A 202 7.61 -18.22 20.27
CA LYS A 202 6.37 -17.62 20.76
C LYS A 202 6.37 -16.12 20.49
N LEU A 203 5.32 -15.65 19.82
CA LEU A 203 5.10 -14.24 19.54
C LEU A 203 3.69 -13.85 19.99
N ASP A 204 3.61 -12.86 20.88
CA ASP A 204 2.36 -12.33 21.39
C ASP A 204 2.29 -10.83 21.12
N LEU A 205 1.43 -10.43 20.18
CA LEU A 205 1.17 -9.04 19.79
C LEU A 205 -0.29 -8.66 20.09
N SER A 206 -0.88 -9.28 21.11
CA SER A 206 -2.28 -9.05 21.48
C SER A 206 -2.59 -7.61 21.93
N PHE A 207 -3.86 -7.21 21.81
CA PHE A 207 -4.42 -5.94 22.27
C PHE A 207 -3.74 -4.69 21.69
N ASN A 208 -3.07 -4.79 20.54
CA ASN A 208 -2.51 -3.67 19.81
C ASN A 208 -3.52 -3.06 18.81
N ARG A 209 -3.03 -2.33 17.81
CA ARG A 209 -3.82 -1.65 16.76
C ARG A 209 -3.42 -2.13 15.36
N LEU A 210 -2.96 -3.38 15.25
CA LEU A 210 -2.53 -3.95 13.98
C LEU A 210 -3.72 -4.07 13.03
N ILE A 211 -3.61 -3.46 11.85
CA ILE A 211 -4.63 -3.54 10.78
C ILE A 211 -4.34 -4.70 9.83
N ARG A 212 -3.06 -5.05 9.67
CA ARG A 212 -2.59 -6.20 8.90
C ARG A 212 -1.42 -6.88 9.59
N TYR A 213 -1.24 -8.17 9.31
CA TYR A 213 -0.03 -8.92 9.65
C TYR A 213 0.45 -9.57 8.35
N LEU A 214 1.61 -9.14 7.83
CA LEU A 214 2.15 -9.67 6.58
C LEU A 214 3.19 -10.75 6.83
N ASN A 215 3.25 -11.68 5.88
CA ASN A 215 4.14 -12.82 5.85
C ASN A 215 5.59 -12.43 6.15
N ASP A 216 6.17 -13.06 7.17
CA ASP A 216 7.57 -12.91 7.51
C ASP A 216 8.26 -14.27 7.34
N GLN A 217 8.91 -14.43 6.19
CA GLN A 217 9.63 -15.67 5.83
C GLN A 217 10.76 -16.02 6.82
N SER A 218 11.15 -15.09 7.71
CA SER A 218 12.22 -15.35 8.69
C SER A 218 11.76 -15.90 10.03
N LEU A 219 10.46 -16.04 10.30
CA LEU A 219 9.93 -16.65 11.53
C LEU A 219 9.59 -18.15 11.36
N GLU A 220 10.48 -18.91 10.73
CA GLU A 220 10.27 -20.35 10.43
C GLU A 220 10.12 -21.24 11.68
N SER A 221 10.69 -20.80 12.81
CA SER A 221 10.68 -21.53 14.09
C SER A 221 9.42 -21.29 14.92
N LEU A 222 8.49 -20.44 14.47
CA LEU A 222 7.36 -19.99 15.27
C LEU A 222 6.35 -21.12 15.51
N LEU A 223 6.07 -21.39 16.78
CA LEU A 223 5.11 -22.41 17.24
C LEU A 223 3.80 -21.80 17.72
N ARG A 224 3.84 -20.59 18.28
CA ARG A 224 2.67 -19.91 18.85
C ARG A 224 2.61 -18.45 18.44
N LEU A 225 1.45 -18.03 17.92
CA LEU A 225 1.19 -16.66 17.52
C LEU A 225 -0.13 -16.17 18.15
N ASN A 226 -0.04 -15.10 18.94
CA ASN A 226 -1.20 -14.43 19.50
C ASN A 226 -1.35 -13.03 18.90
N LEU A 227 -2.44 -12.81 18.18
CA LEU A 227 -2.84 -11.56 17.54
C LEU A 227 -4.21 -11.08 18.03
N ARG A 228 -4.69 -11.60 19.17
CA ARG A 228 -6.00 -11.26 19.73
C ARG A 228 -6.19 -9.76 19.94
N GLY A 229 -7.40 -9.25 19.74
CA GLY A 229 -7.75 -7.89 20.16
C GLY A 229 -7.08 -6.80 19.33
N ASN A 230 -6.77 -7.08 18.06
CA ASN A 230 -6.21 -6.12 17.11
C ASN A 230 -7.33 -5.51 16.22
N SER A 231 -7.02 -5.14 14.98
CA SER A 231 -7.97 -4.63 14.00
C SER A 231 -7.77 -5.29 12.63
N LEU A 232 -7.36 -6.56 12.65
CA LEU A 232 -7.06 -7.34 11.45
C LEU A 232 -8.33 -7.60 10.64
N THR A 233 -8.33 -7.22 9.36
CA THR A 233 -9.39 -7.54 8.39
C THR A 233 -9.06 -8.75 7.53
N SER A 234 -7.78 -9.11 7.43
CA SER A 234 -7.27 -10.32 6.78
C SER A 234 -6.06 -10.89 7.53
N PHE A 235 -5.73 -12.15 7.26
CA PHE A 235 -4.54 -12.82 7.78
C PHE A 235 -3.91 -13.63 6.65
N GLU A 236 -2.74 -13.20 6.16
CA GLU A 236 -2.09 -13.75 4.94
C GLU A 236 -0.64 -14.17 5.20
N ALA A 237 -0.38 -14.74 6.38
CA ALA A 237 0.94 -15.26 6.74
C ALA A 237 0.99 -16.79 6.62
N ALA A 238 2.18 -17.33 6.35
CA ALA A 238 2.44 -18.77 6.35
C ALA A 238 3.54 -19.08 7.38
N PHE A 239 3.24 -20.00 8.30
CA PHE A 239 4.19 -20.43 9.33
C PHE A 239 4.21 -21.96 9.37
N PRO A 240 5.23 -22.61 8.81
CA PRO A 240 5.20 -24.05 8.55
C PRO A 240 5.09 -24.91 9.82
N ARG A 241 5.56 -24.40 10.97
CA ARG A 241 5.61 -25.13 12.25
C ARG A 241 4.56 -24.67 13.27
N LEU A 242 3.67 -23.76 12.89
CA LEU A 242 2.74 -23.13 13.84
C LEU A 242 1.74 -24.15 14.40
N GLU A 243 1.65 -24.20 15.72
CA GLU A 243 0.77 -25.11 16.46
C GLU A 243 -0.42 -24.37 17.11
N GLU A 244 -0.23 -23.11 17.52
CA GLU A 244 -1.26 -22.32 18.21
C GLU A 244 -1.41 -20.94 17.56
N LEU A 245 -2.63 -20.58 17.18
CA LEU A 245 -2.97 -19.29 16.59
C LEU A 245 -4.20 -18.67 17.28
N ASP A 246 -4.04 -17.48 17.86
CA ASP A 246 -5.15 -16.68 18.38
C ASP A 246 -5.36 -15.42 17.52
N LEU A 247 -6.50 -15.36 16.84
CA LEU A 247 -6.97 -14.25 16.02
C LEU A 247 -8.27 -13.64 16.59
N GLY A 248 -8.61 -13.93 17.85
CA GLY A 248 -9.84 -13.46 18.46
C GLY A 248 -9.95 -11.93 18.56
N ASP A 249 -11.15 -11.39 18.74
CA ASP A 249 -11.44 -9.96 18.89
C ASP A 249 -10.81 -9.08 17.79
N ASN A 250 -10.87 -9.53 16.53
CA ASN A 250 -10.39 -8.79 15.35
C ASN A 250 -11.58 -8.32 14.48
N LYS A 251 -11.32 -8.02 13.21
CA LYS A 251 -12.31 -7.56 12.22
C LYS A 251 -12.43 -8.52 11.03
N LEU A 252 -12.09 -9.80 11.23
CA LEU A 252 -12.19 -10.83 10.19
C LEU A 252 -13.66 -11.12 9.89
N THR A 253 -14.02 -11.09 8.60
CA THR A 253 -15.40 -11.37 8.16
C THR A 253 -15.60 -12.81 7.68
N ALA A 254 -14.51 -13.55 7.46
CA ALA A 254 -14.49 -14.94 7.06
C ALA A 254 -13.28 -15.67 7.68
N ILE A 255 -13.31 -17.01 7.69
CA ILE A 255 -12.16 -17.84 8.07
C ILE A 255 -11.07 -17.68 6.99
N PRO A 256 -9.87 -17.18 7.31
CA PRO A 256 -8.81 -16.97 6.31
C PRO A 256 -8.40 -18.27 5.61
N SER A 257 -8.27 -18.24 4.27
CA SER A 257 -8.07 -19.44 3.45
C SER A 257 -6.70 -20.10 3.62
N ASN A 258 -5.67 -19.33 3.96
CA ASN A 258 -4.35 -19.84 4.32
C ASN A 258 -4.38 -20.69 5.59
N LEU A 259 -5.39 -20.56 6.46
CA LEU A 259 -5.51 -21.40 7.66
C LEU A 259 -5.60 -22.89 7.32
N TYR A 260 -6.13 -23.23 6.14
CA TYR A 260 -6.22 -24.61 5.68
C TYR A 260 -4.87 -25.21 5.26
N LEU A 261 -3.83 -24.39 5.12
CA LEU A 261 -2.48 -24.81 4.74
C LEU A 261 -1.58 -25.14 5.95
N PHE A 262 -1.99 -24.79 7.17
CA PHE A 262 -1.19 -25.07 8.37
C PHE A 262 -1.36 -26.51 8.83
N SER A 263 -0.46 -27.39 8.36
CA SER A 263 -0.49 -28.82 8.66
C SER A 263 -0.22 -29.18 10.12
N ASN A 264 0.48 -28.31 10.87
CA ASN A 264 0.83 -28.52 12.28
C ASN A 264 -0.12 -27.83 13.28
N LEU A 265 -1.13 -27.10 12.81
CA LEU A 265 -2.00 -26.31 13.66
C LEU A 265 -2.85 -27.23 14.55
N LYS A 266 -2.82 -26.98 15.86
CA LYS A 266 -3.57 -27.73 16.88
C LYS A 266 -4.65 -26.85 17.50
N LYS A 267 -4.36 -25.58 17.75
CA LYS A 267 -5.26 -24.64 18.43
C LYS A 267 -5.54 -23.41 17.56
N LEU A 268 -6.82 -23.09 17.37
CA LEU A 268 -7.26 -21.92 16.63
C LEU A 268 -8.36 -21.18 17.40
N ASN A 269 -8.16 -19.88 17.62
CA ASN A 269 -9.18 -19.00 18.19
C ASN A 269 -9.54 -17.90 17.20
N LEU A 270 -10.82 -17.81 16.81
CA LEU A 270 -11.38 -16.78 15.96
C LEU A 270 -12.56 -16.05 16.63
N SER A 271 -12.78 -16.27 17.93
CA SER A 271 -13.88 -15.66 18.69
C SER A 271 -13.94 -14.14 18.56
N GLY A 272 -15.13 -13.53 18.66
CA GLY A 272 -15.25 -12.07 18.70
C GLY A 272 -14.95 -11.36 17.38
N ASN A 273 -14.85 -12.10 16.28
CA ASN A 273 -14.78 -11.57 14.91
C ASN A 273 -16.19 -11.53 14.28
N PRO A 274 -16.49 -10.57 13.40
CA PRO A 274 -17.76 -10.49 12.66
C PRO A 274 -17.82 -11.52 11.51
N LEU A 275 -17.61 -12.79 11.81
CA LEU A 275 -17.62 -13.87 10.82
C LEU A 275 -19.03 -14.07 10.26
N SER A 276 -19.20 -13.92 8.95
CA SER A 276 -20.50 -14.05 8.29
C SER A 276 -20.44 -14.96 7.05
N GLY A 277 -21.49 -15.76 6.85
CA GLY A 277 -21.95 -16.22 5.53
C GLY A 277 -21.05 -17.14 4.71
N SER A 278 -20.01 -17.76 5.29
CA SER A 278 -19.08 -18.61 4.53
C SER A 278 -19.50 -20.08 4.60
N THR A 279 -19.92 -20.66 3.47
CA THR A 279 -20.04 -22.12 3.36
C THR A 279 -18.66 -22.75 3.39
N ILE A 280 -18.46 -23.77 4.21
CA ILE A 280 -17.18 -24.48 4.33
C ILE A 280 -17.19 -25.64 3.33
N SER A 281 -16.12 -25.81 2.54
CA SER A 281 -15.99 -27.00 1.69
C SER A 281 -15.76 -28.25 2.54
N PRO A 282 -16.11 -29.46 2.07
CA PRO A 282 -15.82 -30.70 2.80
C PRO A 282 -14.33 -30.84 3.18
N ALA A 283 -13.42 -30.46 2.28
CA ALA A 283 -11.97 -30.50 2.55
C ALA A 283 -11.56 -29.53 3.67
N ASN A 284 -12.10 -28.32 3.67
CA ASN A 284 -11.80 -27.31 4.70
C ASN A 284 -12.39 -27.71 6.06
N TYR A 285 -13.57 -28.35 6.05
CA TYR A 285 -14.18 -28.91 7.25
C TYR A 285 -13.28 -29.98 7.88
N ASP A 286 -12.73 -30.89 7.08
CA ASP A 286 -11.85 -31.95 7.56
C ASP A 286 -10.61 -31.39 8.25
N VAL A 287 -10.01 -30.32 7.70
CA VAL A 287 -8.87 -29.64 8.33
C VAL A 287 -9.25 -29.07 9.70
N LEU A 288 -10.33 -28.29 9.78
CA LEU A 288 -10.76 -27.67 11.03
C LEU A 288 -11.21 -28.71 12.07
N SER A 289 -11.75 -29.84 11.64
CA SER A 289 -12.23 -30.90 12.53
C SER A 289 -11.09 -31.60 13.30
N LYS A 290 -9.88 -31.61 12.72
CA LYS A 290 -8.67 -32.22 13.29
C LYS A 290 -8.01 -31.37 14.38
N LEU A 291 -8.37 -30.09 14.49
CA LEU A 291 -7.88 -29.21 15.55
C LEU A 291 -8.22 -29.78 16.93
N THR A 292 -7.29 -29.68 17.89
CA THR A 292 -7.55 -30.09 19.27
C THR A 292 -8.44 -29.07 19.97
N GLU A 293 -8.22 -27.78 19.71
CA GLU A 293 -9.00 -26.67 20.24
C GLU A 293 -9.40 -25.73 19.10
N LEU A 294 -10.69 -25.43 19.02
CA LEU A 294 -11.25 -24.50 18.05
C LEU A 294 -12.28 -23.63 18.77
N ASN A 295 -12.09 -22.31 18.72
CA ASN A 295 -13.07 -21.35 19.23
C ASN A 295 -13.58 -20.47 18.08
N LEU A 296 -14.89 -20.55 17.84
CA LEU A 296 -15.62 -19.78 16.82
C LEU A 296 -16.76 -18.96 17.44
N ASP A 297 -16.66 -18.57 18.72
CA ASP A 297 -17.70 -17.79 19.39
C ASP A 297 -18.00 -16.49 18.63
N GLY A 298 -19.27 -16.26 18.28
CA GLY A 298 -19.69 -15.15 17.41
C GLY A 298 -19.83 -15.51 15.93
N PHE A 299 -19.52 -16.76 15.54
CA PHE A 299 -19.81 -17.27 14.20
C PHE A 299 -21.32 -17.44 13.98
N ALA A 300 -21.85 -16.75 12.97
CA ALA A 300 -23.23 -16.92 12.52
C ALA A 300 -23.27 -17.90 11.34
N SER A 301 -23.95 -19.04 11.51
CA SER A 301 -24.26 -19.93 10.39
C SER A 301 -25.16 -19.19 9.39
N PRO A 302 -24.92 -19.29 8.06
CA PRO A 302 -25.78 -18.64 7.08
C PRO A 302 -27.23 -19.14 7.14
N ASP A 303 -28.20 -18.23 6.99
CA ASP A 303 -29.65 -18.52 6.99
C ASP A 303 -30.08 -19.54 5.91
N VAL A 304 -29.24 -19.75 4.89
CA VAL A 304 -29.50 -20.61 3.73
C VAL A 304 -29.09 -22.07 3.98
N CYS A 305 -28.54 -22.40 5.16
CA CYS A 305 -28.13 -23.77 5.44
C CYS A 305 -29.33 -24.70 5.65
N THR A 306 -29.48 -25.69 4.78
CA THR A 306 -30.49 -26.76 4.94
C THR A 306 -29.99 -27.80 5.95
N GLU A 307 -30.91 -28.49 6.65
CA GLU A 307 -30.55 -29.54 7.63
C GLU A 307 -29.61 -30.62 7.07
N ALA A 308 -29.63 -30.85 5.74
CA ALA A 308 -28.76 -31.82 5.07
C ALA A 308 -27.28 -31.40 4.97
N ASN A 309 -27.00 -30.09 5.00
CA ASN A 309 -25.67 -29.51 4.84
C ASN A 309 -25.10 -28.94 6.15
N GLU A 310 -25.90 -28.92 7.22
CA GLU A 310 -25.46 -28.48 8.53
C GLU A 310 -24.62 -29.59 9.20
N LYS A 311 -23.38 -29.27 9.59
CA LYS A 311 -22.50 -30.18 10.33
C LYS A 311 -22.03 -29.52 11.62
N LEU A 312 -21.71 -30.34 12.61
CA LEU A 312 -21.17 -29.88 13.88
C LEU A 312 -19.64 -29.91 13.86
N LEU A 313 -19.03 -28.73 13.87
CA LEU A 313 -17.60 -28.55 14.03
C LEU A 313 -17.29 -28.31 15.51
N LYS A 314 -16.89 -29.37 16.21
CA LYS A 314 -16.81 -29.41 17.68
C LYS A 314 -18.17 -29.14 18.32
N THR A 315 -18.41 -27.91 18.79
CA THR A 315 -19.69 -27.47 19.37
C THR A 315 -20.42 -26.45 18.49
N TYR A 316 -19.81 -26.04 17.37
CA TYR A 316 -20.32 -24.99 16.49
C TYR A 316 -21.04 -25.60 15.29
N ARG A 317 -22.23 -25.08 14.97
CA ARG A 317 -22.95 -25.48 13.77
C ARG A 317 -22.42 -24.70 12.56
N VAL A 318 -22.01 -25.43 11.53
CA VAL A 318 -21.43 -24.85 10.32
C VAL A 318 -22.12 -25.43 9.08
N CYS A 319 -22.21 -24.64 8.02
CA CYS A 319 -22.76 -25.10 6.76
C CYS A 319 -21.66 -25.65 5.85
N VAL A 320 -21.72 -26.95 5.56
CA VAL A 320 -20.77 -27.64 4.69
C VAL A 320 -21.44 -27.94 3.35
N VAL A 321 -20.97 -27.28 2.29
CA VAL A 321 -21.55 -27.41 0.95
C VAL A 321 -20.50 -27.97 0.00
N ASP A 322 -20.84 -29.05 -0.69
CA ASP A 322 -19.98 -29.65 -1.70
C ASP A 322 -19.94 -28.75 -2.94
N THR A 323 -18.79 -28.12 -3.18
CA THR A 323 -18.56 -27.23 -4.32
C THR A 323 -18.63 -27.94 -5.67
N THR A 324 -18.73 -29.27 -5.70
CA THR A 324 -18.95 -30.04 -6.93
C THR A 324 -20.40 -30.00 -7.45
N GLN A 325 -21.38 -29.56 -6.64
CA GLN A 325 -22.80 -29.47 -7.07
C GLN A 325 -23.31 -28.04 -7.35
N VAL A 326 -22.49 -27.01 -7.12
CA VAL A 326 -22.91 -25.61 -7.28
C VAL A 326 -23.02 -25.17 -8.76
N THR A 327 -22.51 -25.98 -9.70
CA THR A 327 -22.78 -25.80 -11.15
C THR A 327 -24.22 -26.12 -11.54
N VAL A 328 -25.01 -26.81 -10.70
CA VAL A 328 -26.38 -27.22 -11.05
C VAL A 328 -27.45 -26.32 -10.41
N LEU A 329 -27.18 -25.69 -9.27
CA LEU A 329 -28.20 -24.91 -8.53
C LEU A 329 -28.34 -23.43 -8.96
N LYS A 330 -27.45 -22.89 -9.81
CA LYS A 330 -27.67 -21.56 -10.42
C LYS A 330 -28.72 -21.57 -11.55
N ASN A 331 -29.15 -22.75 -12.03
CA ASN A 331 -30.08 -22.86 -13.15
C ASN A 331 -31.56 -22.97 -12.76
N SER A 332 -31.90 -23.13 -11.48
CA SER A 332 -33.28 -23.40 -11.06
C SER A 332 -34.08 -22.19 -10.58
N SER A 333 -33.45 -21.06 -10.20
CA SER A 333 -34.20 -19.84 -9.81
C SER A 333 -34.42 -18.84 -10.95
N LEU A 334 -33.68 -18.96 -12.06
CA LEU A 334 -33.81 -18.07 -13.22
C LEU A 334 -35.00 -18.43 -14.11
N THR A 335 -35.43 -19.68 -14.17
CA THR A 335 -36.54 -20.10 -15.05
C THR A 335 -37.89 -19.52 -14.60
N SER A 336 -38.15 -19.40 -13.30
CA SER A 336 -39.39 -18.82 -12.78
C SER A 336 -39.47 -17.30 -12.94
N ILE A 337 -38.34 -16.58 -12.87
CA ILE A 337 -38.30 -15.12 -13.02
C ILE A 337 -38.38 -14.74 -14.51
N ILE A 338 -37.74 -15.51 -15.40
CA ILE A 338 -37.78 -15.25 -16.85
C ILE A 338 -39.20 -15.42 -17.41
N ILE A 339 -39.99 -16.39 -16.94
CA ILE A 339 -41.37 -16.58 -17.43
C ILE A 339 -42.27 -15.39 -17.04
N VAL A 340 -42.13 -14.85 -15.82
CA VAL A 340 -42.93 -13.70 -15.36
C VAL A 340 -42.54 -12.42 -16.12
N VAL A 341 -41.24 -12.20 -16.37
CA VAL A 341 -40.75 -11.03 -17.11
C VAL A 341 -41.09 -11.11 -18.61
N VAL A 342 -41.04 -12.29 -19.23
CA VAL A 342 -41.41 -12.48 -20.65
C VAL A 342 -42.92 -12.27 -20.87
N VAL A 343 -43.77 -12.72 -19.94
CA VAL A 343 -45.23 -12.51 -20.04
C VAL A 343 -45.61 -11.03 -19.86
N LEU A 344 -44.94 -10.32 -18.94
CA LEU A 344 -45.18 -8.89 -18.72
C LEU A 344 -44.66 -8.02 -19.88
N THR A 345 -43.49 -8.35 -20.44
CA THR A 345 -42.92 -7.61 -21.59
C THR A 345 -43.68 -7.87 -22.89
N ALA A 346 -44.21 -9.08 -23.11
CA ALA A 346 -45.09 -9.39 -24.24
C ALA A 346 -46.42 -8.61 -24.17
N GLY A 347 -47.01 -8.48 -22.98
CA GLY A 347 -48.24 -7.70 -22.77
C GLY A 347 -48.07 -6.20 -23.06
N VAL A 348 -46.96 -5.61 -22.61
CA VAL A 348 -46.64 -4.18 -22.88
C VAL A 348 -46.30 -3.94 -24.35
N SER A 349 -45.63 -4.89 -25.01
CA SER A 349 -45.30 -4.80 -26.44
C SER A 349 -46.54 -4.88 -27.34
N LEU A 350 -47.51 -5.75 -27.00
CA LEU A 350 -48.80 -5.84 -27.70
C LEU A 350 -49.66 -4.58 -27.52
N ALA A 351 -49.68 -3.99 -26.32
CA ALA A 351 -50.38 -2.72 -26.08
C ALA A 351 -49.72 -1.55 -26.83
N GLY A 352 -48.38 -1.49 -26.86
CA GLY A 352 -47.61 -0.50 -27.62
C GLY A 352 -47.81 -0.61 -29.12
N PHE A 353 -47.86 -1.84 -29.66
CA PHE A 353 -48.11 -2.07 -31.09
C PHE A 353 -49.54 -1.68 -31.49
N MET A 354 -50.54 -1.98 -30.65
CA MET A 354 -51.93 -1.57 -30.87
C MET A 354 -52.09 -0.04 -30.83
N PHE A 355 -51.39 0.63 -29.91
CA PHE A 355 -51.37 2.10 -29.82
C PHE A 355 -50.67 2.75 -31.03
N TRP A 356 -49.57 2.17 -31.48
CA TRP A 356 -48.85 2.64 -32.67
C TRP A 356 -49.64 2.41 -33.96
N TYR A 357 -50.30 1.26 -34.10
CA TYR A 357 -51.18 0.96 -35.23
C TYR A 357 -52.37 1.94 -35.29
N TYR A 358 -52.97 2.25 -34.13
CA TYR A 358 -54.05 3.24 -34.02
C TYR A 358 -53.58 4.66 -34.37
N ARG A 359 -52.37 5.06 -33.94
CA ARG A 359 -51.77 6.36 -34.30
C ARG A 359 -51.38 6.46 -35.77
N ARG A 360 -50.89 5.37 -36.38
CA ARG A 360 -50.46 5.34 -37.78
C ARG A 360 -51.65 5.41 -38.75
N LYS A 361 -52.83 4.90 -38.35
CA LYS A 361 -54.08 5.03 -39.12
C LYS A 361 -54.71 6.43 -39.05
N LYS A 362 -54.37 7.25 -38.04
CA LYS A 362 -54.91 8.62 -37.87
C LYS A 362 -54.04 9.72 -38.49
N ARG A 363 -52.83 9.40 -38.97
CA ARG A 363 -51.87 10.37 -39.52
C ARG A 363 -51.62 10.19 -41.02
N ASN A 364 -52.65 9.77 -41.74
CA ASN A 364 -52.68 9.75 -43.20
C ASN A 364 -53.89 10.57 -43.69
N ASN A 365 -53.84 11.87 -43.41
CA ASN A 365 -54.65 12.86 -44.11
C ASN A 365 -53.96 14.22 -44.00
N GLN A 366 -53.83 14.88 -45.15
CA GLN A 366 -53.19 16.18 -45.46
C GLN A 366 -51.68 16.09 -45.72
N ASN A 367 -51.24 16.00 -46.99
CA ASN A 367 -51.10 17.06 -48.02
C ASN A 367 -50.21 18.23 -47.56
N THR A 368 -49.32 18.84 -48.34
CA THR A 368 -48.68 18.70 -49.68
C THR A 368 -47.84 20.00 -49.80
N ASN A 369 -46.84 20.04 -50.70
CA ASN A 369 -46.20 21.25 -51.26
C ASN A 369 -45.17 21.93 -50.32
N THR A 370 -44.01 22.47 -50.76
CA THR A 370 -43.52 22.85 -52.10
C THR A 370 -42.00 23.13 -52.01
N SER A 371 -41.27 22.76 -53.06
CA SER A 371 -40.27 23.51 -53.83
C SER A 371 -39.05 24.23 -53.21
N SER A 372 -37.85 23.76 -53.63
CA SER A 372 -36.86 24.44 -54.50
C SER A 372 -35.74 25.35 -53.97
N SER A 373 -34.58 25.16 -54.65
CA SER A 373 -33.42 26.04 -54.94
C SER A 373 -32.33 26.19 -53.88
N LYS A 374 -31.08 25.75 -54.15
CA LYS A 374 -29.96 26.43 -54.88
C LYS A 374 -29.41 27.62 -54.08
N ASN A 375 -28.12 27.95 -53.98
CA ASN A 375 -26.83 27.53 -54.54
C ASN A 375 -25.75 28.38 -53.82
N ASN A 376 -24.49 27.91 -53.81
CA ASN A 376 -23.19 28.64 -53.85
C ASN A 376 -22.91 29.76 -52.81
N THR A 377 -21.70 30.05 -52.34
CA THR A 377 -20.33 30.23 -52.92
C THR A 377 -19.37 30.24 -51.70
N GLN A 378 -18.25 29.50 -51.65
CA GLN A 378 -16.90 29.74 -52.22
C GLN A 378 -16.07 30.91 -51.65
N ASN A 379 -14.79 30.56 -51.37
CA ASN A 379 -13.55 31.37 -51.35
C ASN A 379 -13.27 32.22 -50.10
N ASP A 380 -12.05 32.38 -49.58
CA ASP A 380 -10.65 32.04 -49.93
C ASP A 380 -9.80 32.30 -48.64
N SER A 381 -8.82 31.45 -48.28
CA SER A 381 -7.34 31.65 -48.40
C SER A 381 -6.73 32.51 -47.24
N ASP A 382 -5.54 32.35 -46.65
CA ASP A 382 -4.31 31.53 -46.81
C ASP A 382 -3.49 31.56 -45.47
N GLU A 383 -2.71 30.48 -45.23
CA GLU A 383 -1.26 30.35 -44.84
C GLU A 383 -0.57 31.43 -43.94
N ASP A 384 0.46 31.21 -43.11
CA ASP A 384 1.48 30.16 -42.99
C ASP A 384 2.35 30.31 -41.70
N SER A 385 2.78 29.16 -41.16
CA SER A 385 4.17 28.74 -40.85
C SER A 385 5.15 29.48 -39.89
N ASP A 386 5.64 28.66 -38.95
CA ASP A 386 7.01 28.41 -38.44
C ASP A 386 7.93 29.50 -37.88
N LEU A 387 8.56 29.20 -36.73
CA LEU A 387 9.98 28.78 -36.71
C LEU A 387 10.50 28.40 -35.31
N VAL A 388 11.37 27.40 -35.36
CA VAL A 388 12.11 26.67 -34.32
C VAL A 388 13.29 27.50 -33.77
N THR A 389 13.69 27.33 -32.50
CA THR A 389 15.04 26.83 -32.10
C THR A 389 15.40 27.03 -30.60
N ASN A 390 15.97 25.93 -30.06
CA ASN A 390 17.12 25.82 -29.13
C ASN A 390 17.07 26.48 -27.75
N PHE A 391 17.10 25.66 -26.69
CA PHE A 391 18.08 25.80 -25.59
C PHE A 391 18.32 24.45 -24.88
N LEU A 392 19.53 23.90 -25.03
CA LEU A 392 20.12 22.93 -24.11
C LEU A 392 20.67 23.69 -22.90
N ARG A 393 20.34 23.26 -21.66
CA ARG A 393 21.19 23.51 -20.47
C ARG A 393 21.00 22.43 -19.38
N PRO A 394 22.03 22.20 -18.54
CA PRO A 394 22.23 20.97 -17.77
C PRO A 394 21.75 21.06 -16.31
N SER A 395 21.16 19.98 -15.77
CA SER A 395 21.21 19.64 -14.32
C SER A 395 20.50 18.31 -13.94
N ASP A 396 20.73 17.21 -14.67
CA ASP A 396 20.03 15.95 -14.34
C ASP A 396 20.63 15.19 -13.14
N THR A 397 21.85 15.54 -12.72
CA THR A 397 22.54 14.86 -11.60
C THR A 397 22.16 15.37 -10.21
N GLN A 398 21.52 16.54 -10.08
CA GLN A 398 21.08 17.05 -8.77
C GLN A 398 19.66 16.62 -8.39
N LEU A 399 18.85 16.19 -9.37
CA LEU A 399 17.46 15.81 -9.13
C LEU A 399 17.36 14.45 -8.39
N ALA A 400 18.19 13.48 -8.81
CA ALA A 400 18.35 12.18 -8.16
C ALA A 400 18.71 12.30 -6.67
N ALA A 401 19.60 13.24 -6.35
CA ALA A 401 20.14 13.43 -5.02
C ALA A 401 19.14 14.10 -4.05
N ARG A 402 18.22 14.94 -4.55
CA ARG A 402 17.18 15.57 -3.72
C ARG A 402 16.05 14.62 -3.35
N ILE A 403 15.78 13.61 -4.17
CA ILE A 403 14.78 12.57 -3.87
C ILE A 403 15.33 11.57 -2.85
N SER A 404 16.65 11.31 -2.87
CA SER A 404 17.30 10.37 -1.95
C SER A 404 17.54 10.90 -0.53
N GLN A 405 17.23 12.17 -0.25
CA GLN A 405 17.35 12.80 1.07
C GLN A 405 16.08 13.58 1.44
N SER A 406 14.98 12.88 1.69
CA SER A 406 13.94 13.44 2.57
C SER A 406 14.32 13.07 4.01
N PRO A 407 14.57 14.03 4.91
CA PRO A 407 14.59 13.72 6.33
C PRO A 407 13.19 13.20 6.68
N ALA A 408 13.11 12.04 7.31
CA ALA A 408 11.91 11.62 8.04
C ALA A 408 11.75 12.53 9.28
N GLY A 409 11.52 13.82 9.04
CA GLY A 409 11.32 14.84 10.05
C GLY A 409 9.83 14.95 10.37
N ARG A 410 9.52 14.90 11.67
CA ARG A 410 8.26 15.37 12.24
C ARG A 410 7.97 16.80 11.77
N GLY A 411 7.29 16.94 10.65
CA GLY A 411 6.65 18.17 10.21
C GLY A 411 5.16 17.89 10.02
N SER A 412 4.31 18.75 10.55
CA SER A 412 2.91 18.80 10.14
C SER A 412 2.87 19.00 8.62
N LEU A 413 1.91 18.40 7.89
CA LEU A 413 1.72 18.56 6.44
C LEU A 413 1.90 20.01 5.93
N TRP A 414 1.51 20.93 6.81
CA TRP A 414 1.54 22.39 6.76
C TRP A 414 2.92 23.04 6.61
N ASN A 415 4.00 22.33 6.90
CA ASN A 415 5.38 22.84 6.81
C ASN A 415 6.16 22.21 5.66
N ASP A 416 5.48 21.47 4.77
CA ASP A 416 6.13 20.85 3.64
C ASP A 416 6.43 21.88 2.54
N GLU A 417 7.69 22.27 2.39
CA GLU A 417 8.11 23.31 1.44
C GLU A 417 7.74 23.00 -0.02
N ASP A 418 7.77 21.72 -0.42
CA ASP A 418 7.40 21.32 -1.79
C ASP A 418 5.91 21.61 -2.06
N LEU A 419 5.04 21.31 -1.10
CA LEU A 419 3.60 21.52 -1.23
C LEU A 419 3.22 23.00 -1.09
N LEU A 420 3.87 23.72 -0.18
CA LEU A 420 3.65 25.16 0.00
C LEU A 420 4.03 25.94 -1.27
N ALA A 421 5.08 25.52 -1.97
CA ALA A 421 5.51 26.16 -3.22
C ALA A 421 4.49 26.03 -4.36
N CYS A 422 3.64 25.00 -4.33
CA CYS A 422 2.59 24.77 -5.31
C CYS A 422 1.17 24.95 -4.74
N GLN A 423 1.03 25.54 -3.55
CA GLN A 423 -0.26 25.79 -2.92
C GLN A 423 -1.03 26.88 -3.66
N VAL A 424 -2.26 26.58 -4.05
CA VAL A 424 -3.23 27.56 -4.56
C VAL A 424 -4.28 27.87 -3.49
N ARG A 425 -4.96 29.01 -3.63
CA ARG A 425 -6.00 29.42 -2.70
C ARG A 425 -7.23 28.52 -2.86
N PHE A 426 -7.72 27.99 -1.74
CA PHE A 426 -8.90 27.13 -1.74
C PHE A 426 -10.14 27.89 -2.24
N GLU A 427 -10.24 29.19 -1.94
CA GLU A 427 -11.36 30.06 -2.33
C GLU A 427 -11.43 30.31 -3.84
N ASP A 428 -10.34 30.06 -4.58
CA ASP A 428 -10.31 30.19 -6.03
C ASP A 428 -10.89 28.96 -6.74
N ILE A 429 -11.35 27.94 -6.01
CA ILE A 429 -11.81 26.64 -6.53
C ILE A 429 -13.32 26.48 -6.29
N GLU A 430 -14.08 26.33 -7.37
CA GLU A 430 -15.52 26.09 -7.32
C GLU A 430 -15.87 24.70 -7.87
N ASP A 431 -16.61 23.90 -7.10
CA ASP A 431 -17.05 22.57 -7.51
C ASP A 431 -18.16 22.63 -8.56
N VAL A 432 -17.94 21.98 -9.71
CA VAL A 432 -18.90 21.97 -10.82
C VAL A 432 -19.68 20.66 -10.85
N ARG A 433 -18.99 19.53 -10.94
CA ARG A 433 -19.60 18.19 -10.94
C ARG A 433 -18.59 17.09 -10.65
N LEU A 434 -19.05 15.94 -10.18
CA LEU A 434 -18.21 14.75 -10.03
C LEU A 434 -17.86 14.17 -11.41
N LEU A 435 -16.57 13.88 -11.65
CA LEU A 435 -16.06 13.22 -12.85
C LEU A 435 -15.97 11.69 -12.65
N GLY A 436 -15.54 11.26 -11.47
CA GLY A 436 -15.42 9.83 -11.16
C GLY A 436 -15.08 9.55 -9.70
N THR A 437 -15.31 8.31 -9.30
CA THR A 437 -14.97 7.78 -7.97
C THR A 437 -14.09 6.55 -8.15
N GLY A 438 -12.86 6.61 -7.65
CA GLY A 438 -11.95 5.47 -7.56
C GLY A 438 -12.07 4.74 -6.22
N GLY A 439 -11.19 3.77 -5.98
CA GLY A 439 -11.18 3.00 -4.72
C GLY A 439 -10.85 3.84 -3.48
N HIS A 440 -10.03 4.88 -3.64
CA HIS A 440 -9.47 5.68 -2.54
C HIS A 440 -9.65 7.19 -2.69
N ALA A 441 -10.03 7.65 -3.90
CA ALA A 441 -10.14 9.07 -4.22
C ALA A 441 -11.37 9.33 -5.10
N VAL A 442 -11.87 10.56 -5.04
CA VAL A 442 -12.88 11.12 -5.95
C VAL A 442 -12.25 12.22 -6.79
N VAL A 443 -12.72 12.35 -8.02
CA VAL A 443 -12.26 13.39 -8.95
C VAL A 443 -13.43 14.29 -9.30
N TRP A 444 -13.28 15.57 -9.03
CA TRP A 444 -14.25 16.61 -9.35
C TRP A 444 -13.79 17.46 -10.52
N LEU A 445 -14.73 17.86 -11.37
CA LEU A 445 -14.55 19.00 -12.25
C LEU A 445 -14.73 20.25 -11.41
N VAL A 446 -13.73 21.14 -11.46
CA VAL A 446 -13.75 22.40 -10.73
C VAL A 446 -13.48 23.57 -11.67
N LEU A 447 -14.06 24.73 -11.35
CA LEU A 447 -13.76 25.99 -12.01
C LEU A 447 -12.74 26.75 -11.15
N TYR A 448 -11.53 26.93 -11.68
CA TYR A 448 -10.44 27.63 -11.03
C TYR A 448 -10.39 29.09 -11.49
N ARG A 449 -10.38 30.02 -10.53
CA ARG A 449 -10.35 31.48 -10.73
C ARG A 449 -11.40 32.02 -11.68
N GLN A 450 -12.55 31.34 -11.78
CA GLN A 450 -13.66 31.70 -12.67
C GLN A 450 -13.32 31.69 -14.17
N THR A 451 -12.19 31.09 -14.57
CA THR A 451 -11.72 31.14 -15.97
C THR A 451 -11.33 29.80 -16.56
N ARG A 452 -10.92 28.81 -15.74
CA ARG A 452 -10.35 27.55 -16.24
C ARG A 452 -10.95 26.34 -15.55
N TYR A 453 -11.40 25.36 -16.33
CA TYR A 453 -11.80 24.06 -15.80
C TYR A 453 -10.57 23.19 -15.48
N LEU A 454 -10.55 22.60 -14.29
CA LEU A 454 -9.51 21.69 -13.81
C LEU A 454 -10.14 20.40 -13.25
N ALA A 455 -9.34 19.35 -13.13
CA ALA A 455 -9.69 18.17 -12.36
C ALA A 455 -9.11 18.28 -10.94
N SER A 456 -9.95 18.04 -9.93
CA SER A 456 -9.58 18.06 -8.51
C SER A 456 -9.71 16.65 -7.93
N LYS A 457 -8.57 15.97 -7.73
CA LYS A 457 -8.49 14.67 -7.05
C LYS A 457 -8.49 14.93 -5.54
N ARG A 458 -9.32 14.18 -4.80
CA ARG A 458 -9.50 14.32 -3.34
C ARG A 458 -9.66 12.95 -2.71
N LEU A 459 -9.20 12.78 -1.47
CA LEU A 459 -9.45 11.54 -0.72
C LEU A 459 -10.94 11.42 -0.33
N ILE A 460 -11.46 10.20 -0.32
CA ILE A 460 -12.82 9.92 0.13
C ILE A 460 -12.88 10.12 1.64
N LYS A 461 -13.76 11.02 2.13
CA LYS A 461 -13.85 11.43 3.55
C LYS A 461 -13.84 10.27 4.55
N ASP A 462 -14.62 9.22 4.29
CA ASP A 462 -14.75 8.06 5.17
C ASP A 462 -13.56 7.08 5.11
N GLN A 463 -12.62 7.32 4.20
CA GLN A 463 -11.43 6.51 3.99
C GLN A 463 -10.13 7.23 4.31
N ILE A 464 -10.18 8.47 4.83
CA ILE A 464 -8.99 9.24 5.14
C ILE A 464 -8.26 8.59 6.32
N THR A 465 -7.04 8.12 6.07
CA THR A 465 -6.11 7.62 7.08
C THR A 465 -4.79 8.32 6.91
N ARG A 466 -3.98 8.42 7.97
CA ARG A 466 -2.63 9.02 7.89
C ARG A 466 -1.79 8.41 6.78
N GLN A 467 -1.89 7.09 6.58
CA GLN A 467 -1.20 6.39 5.49
C GLN A 467 -1.68 6.86 4.12
N LYS A 468 -3.00 6.86 3.86
CA LYS A 468 -3.56 7.29 2.57
C LYS A 468 -3.27 8.77 2.28
N THR A 469 -3.30 9.63 3.31
CA THR A 469 -2.88 11.04 3.18
C THR A 469 -1.41 11.14 2.80
N GLN A 470 -0.52 10.36 3.42
CA GLN A 470 0.91 10.37 3.08
C GLN A 470 1.17 9.84 1.65
N GLU A 471 0.47 8.79 1.23
CA GLU A 471 0.53 8.26 -0.14
C GLU A 471 0.07 9.32 -1.14
N PHE A 472 -1.04 10.00 -0.85
CA PHE A 472 -1.60 11.07 -1.68
C PHE A 472 -0.65 12.28 -1.79
N VAL A 473 0.00 12.68 -0.71
CA VAL A 473 1.04 13.73 -0.71
C VAL A 473 2.25 13.32 -1.52
N THR A 474 2.67 12.06 -1.39
CA THR A 474 3.82 11.54 -2.14
C THR A 474 3.53 11.56 -3.64
N GLU A 475 2.32 11.18 -4.03
CA GLU A 475 1.84 11.31 -5.42
C GLU A 475 1.85 12.77 -5.88
N ALA A 476 1.30 13.70 -5.09
CA ALA A 476 1.27 15.12 -5.43
C ALA A 476 2.67 15.70 -5.65
N LYS A 477 3.63 15.37 -4.79
CA LYS A 477 5.04 15.79 -4.91
C LYS A 477 5.72 15.22 -6.14
N LEU A 478 5.41 13.98 -6.49
CA LEU A 478 5.94 13.36 -7.70
C LEU A 478 5.40 14.09 -8.93
N LEU A 479 4.08 14.25 -9.01
CA LEU A 479 3.40 14.97 -10.10
C LEU A 479 3.91 16.41 -10.28
N ALA A 480 4.17 17.13 -9.19
CA ALA A 480 4.69 18.50 -9.22
C ALA A 480 6.08 18.61 -9.89
N ARG A 481 6.80 17.51 -10.07
CA ARG A 481 8.14 17.46 -10.68
C ARG A 481 8.12 16.94 -12.12
N LEU A 482 6.97 16.51 -12.64
CA LEU A 482 6.83 15.98 -14.00
C LEU A 482 6.31 17.07 -14.93
N GLU A 483 7.02 17.29 -16.03
CA GLU A 483 6.60 18.22 -17.07
C GLU A 483 6.83 17.57 -18.45
N HIS A 484 5.74 17.11 -19.06
CA HIS A 484 5.80 16.49 -20.38
C HIS A 484 4.45 16.64 -21.12
N PRO A 485 4.42 16.90 -22.44
CA PRO A 485 3.16 17.08 -23.19
C PRO A 485 2.20 15.88 -23.17
N SER A 486 2.74 14.67 -22.94
CA SER A 486 1.97 13.41 -22.88
C SER A 486 1.80 12.90 -21.44
N ILE A 487 2.02 13.74 -20.45
CA ILE A 487 1.69 13.50 -19.03
C ILE A 487 0.66 14.55 -18.60
N VAL A 488 -0.35 14.13 -17.83
CA VAL A 488 -1.36 15.06 -17.33
C VAL A 488 -0.70 16.11 -16.44
N GLN A 489 -0.85 17.38 -16.84
CA GLN A 489 -0.22 18.53 -16.22
C GLN A 489 -0.73 18.73 -14.78
N PHE A 490 0.20 18.75 -13.83
CA PHE A 490 -0.04 19.21 -12.48
C PHE A 490 -0.17 20.74 -12.44
N ILE A 491 -1.18 21.24 -11.72
CA ILE A 491 -1.46 22.68 -11.61
C ILE A 491 -1.17 23.20 -10.20
N GLY A 492 -1.48 22.42 -9.17
CA GLY A 492 -1.24 22.82 -7.79
C GLY A 492 -1.97 21.96 -6.78
N VAL A 493 -1.86 22.34 -5.52
CA VAL A 493 -2.52 21.70 -4.38
C VAL A 493 -3.30 22.71 -3.56
N ALA A 494 -4.40 22.30 -2.95
CA ALA A 494 -5.21 23.17 -2.11
C ALA A 494 -5.74 22.40 -0.91
N TRP A 495 -5.80 23.06 0.25
CA TRP A 495 -6.34 22.50 1.48
C TRP A 495 -6.67 23.61 2.48
N THR A 496 -7.65 23.38 3.35
CA THR A 496 -7.91 24.18 4.56
C THR A 496 -7.65 23.38 5.84
N ILE A 497 -7.79 22.05 5.79
CA ILE A 497 -7.51 21.06 6.85
C ILE A 497 -6.88 19.80 6.22
N GLU A 498 -6.20 18.93 6.98
CA GLU A 498 -5.52 17.76 6.38
C GLU A 498 -6.48 16.81 5.65
N THR A 499 -7.76 16.84 6.03
CA THR A 499 -8.81 15.97 5.49
C THR A 499 -9.49 16.51 4.23
N ASP A 500 -9.13 17.71 3.75
CA ASP A 500 -9.69 18.29 2.52
C ASP A 500 -8.64 18.58 1.44
N LEU A 501 -7.45 17.96 1.57
CA LEU A 501 -6.37 18.07 0.59
C LEU A 501 -6.83 17.69 -0.82
N GLN A 502 -6.55 18.58 -1.77
CA GLN A 502 -6.89 18.48 -3.17
C GLN A 502 -5.64 18.59 -4.04
N VAL A 503 -5.53 17.72 -5.04
CA VAL A 503 -4.54 17.83 -6.11
C VAL A 503 -5.26 18.30 -7.37
N LEU A 504 -4.81 19.41 -7.93
CA LEU A 504 -5.37 20.01 -9.14
C LEU A 504 -4.50 19.64 -10.35
N SER A 505 -5.15 19.14 -11.38
CA SER A 505 -4.54 18.86 -12.68
C SER A 505 -5.36 19.47 -13.82
N GLU A 506 -4.78 19.51 -15.02
CA GLU A 506 -5.56 19.86 -16.21
C GLU A 506 -6.78 18.92 -16.38
N TYR A 507 -7.86 19.48 -16.91
CA TYR A 507 -9.07 18.72 -17.20
C TYR A 507 -8.98 18.06 -18.57
N MET A 508 -9.30 16.77 -18.62
CA MET A 508 -9.26 15.93 -19.83
C MET A 508 -10.71 15.63 -20.28
N PRO A 509 -11.29 16.42 -21.20
CA PRO A 509 -12.73 16.39 -21.47
C PRO A 509 -13.23 15.09 -22.10
N ASN A 510 -12.36 14.36 -22.82
CA ASN A 510 -12.74 13.12 -23.51
C ASN A 510 -12.64 11.87 -22.61
N GLY A 511 -12.27 12.04 -21.33
CA GLY A 511 -12.20 10.96 -20.34
C GLY A 511 -11.03 10.02 -20.59
N ASP A 512 -11.13 8.78 -20.10
CA ASP A 512 -10.09 7.78 -20.26
C ASP A 512 -10.21 6.96 -21.57
N LEU A 513 -9.07 6.39 -21.99
CA LEU A 513 -8.96 5.61 -23.22
C LEU A 513 -9.85 4.36 -23.18
N ARG A 514 -10.08 3.75 -22.02
CA ARG A 514 -10.93 2.55 -21.90
C ARG A 514 -12.37 2.86 -22.26
N ASP A 515 -12.90 3.96 -21.73
CA ASP A 515 -14.23 4.45 -22.02
C ASP A 515 -14.37 4.89 -23.48
N TYR A 516 -13.33 5.54 -24.04
CA TYR A 516 -13.29 5.88 -25.46
C TYR A 516 -13.37 4.64 -26.36
N LEU A 517 -12.57 3.60 -26.09
CA LEU A 517 -12.57 2.36 -26.86
C LEU A 517 -13.92 1.63 -26.76
N GLN A 518 -14.54 1.65 -25.58
CA GLN A 518 -15.86 1.08 -25.36
C GLN A 518 -16.96 1.81 -26.13
N LYS A 519 -16.90 3.15 -26.22
CA LYS A 519 -17.84 3.95 -27.04
C LYS A 519 -17.67 3.69 -28.53
N ASN A 520 -16.44 3.37 -28.98
CA ASN A 520 -16.09 3.16 -30.38
C ASN A 520 -15.92 1.69 -30.78
N LYS A 521 -16.65 0.75 -30.16
CA LYS A 521 -16.49 -0.71 -30.38
C LYS A 521 -16.64 -1.17 -31.84
N SER A 522 -17.34 -0.43 -32.68
CA SER A 522 -17.55 -0.76 -34.09
C SER A 522 -16.40 -0.33 -35.01
N SER A 523 -15.52 0.57 -34.57
CA SER A 523 -14.44 1.14 -35.39
C SER A 523 -13.06 0.67 -34.90
N LYS A 524 -12.77 -0.62 -35.11
CA LYS A 524 -11.54 -1.26 -34.61
C LYS A 524 -10.31 -1.04 -35.50
N GLN A 525 -10.48 -0.50 -36.71
CA GLN A 525 -9.38 -0.24 -37.64
C GLN A 525 -8.30 0.64 -37.00
N TRP A 526 -7.03 0.35 -37.29
CA TRP A 526 -5.91 1.22 -36.93
C TRP A 526 -5.93 2.46 -37.82
N THR A 527 -6.51 3.53 -37.27
CA THR A 527 -6.42 4.86 -37.85
C THR A 527 -5.16 5.54 -37.36
N ASP A 528 -4.73 6.54 -38.11
CA ASP A 528 -3.70 7.49 -37.76
C ASP A 528 -3.87 8.06 -36.32
N HIS A 529 -5.09 8.33 -35.87
CA HIS A 529 -5.38 8.73 -34.48
C HIS A 529 -4.96 7.69 -33.43
N LYS A 530 -5.15 6.39 -33.69
CA LYS A 530 -4.77 5.32 -32.74
C LYS A 530 -3.26 5.14 -32.70
N VAL A 531 -2.58 5.35 -33.83
CA VAL A 531 -1.11 5.37 -33.90
C VAL A 531 -0.57 6.53 -33.07
N ARG A 532 -1.14 7.74 -33.21
CA ARG A 532 -0.78 8.90 -32.38
C ARG A 532 -1.00 8.68 -30.89
N MET A 533 -2.13 8.10 -30.49
CA MET A 533 -2.37 7.75 -29.09
C MET A 533 -1.30 6.78 -28.56
N ALA A 534 -0.91 5.77 -29.35
CA ALA A 534 0.17 4.85 -28.96
C ALA A 534 1.53 5.57 -28.85
N LEU A 535 1.81 6.51 -29.77
CA LEU A 535 2.99 7.36 -29.76
C LEU A 535 3.04 8.26 -28.51
N ASP A 536 1.96 8.97 -28.22
CA ASP A 536 1.85 9.83 -27.03
C ASP A 536 2.15 9.05 -25.73
N ILE A 537 1.59 7.84 -25.60
CA ILE A 537 1.78 6.99 -24.42
C ILE A 537 3.25 6.56 -24.31
N VAL A 538 3.87 6.09 -25.40
CA VAL A 538 5.28 5.67 -25.34
C VAL A 538 6.23 6.84 -25.17
N GLU A 539 5.92 8.03 -25.67
CA GLU A 539 6.71 9.24 -25.42
C GLU A 539 6.70 9.62 -23.93
N ALA A 540 5.55 9.46 -23.25
CA ALA A 540 5.50 9.60 -21.80
C ALA A 540 6.41 8.58 -21.11
N LEU A 541 6.44 7.32 -21.56
CA LEU A 541 7.34 6.29 -21.01
C LEU A 541 8.81 6.61 -21.28
N VAL A 542 9.15 7.11 -22.48
CA VAL A 542 10.52 7.57 -22.79
C VAL A 542 10.95 8.62 -21.79
N TYR A 543 10.09 9.60 -21.51
CA TYR A 543 10.36 10.64 -20.52
C TYR A 543 10.59 10.04 -19.12
N LEU A 544 9.68 9.19 -18.62
CA LEU A 544 9.78 8.59 -17.29
C LEU A 544 11.01 7.68 -17.14
N HIS A 545 11.33 6.89 -18.17
CA HIS A 545 12.46 5.97 -18.16
C HIS A 545 13.80 6.67 -18.38
N SER A 546 13.80 7.95 -18.79
CA SER A 546 15.02 8.76 -18.97
C SER A 546 15.60 9.33 -17.67
N PHE A 547 14.84 9.32 -16.57
CA PHE A 547 15.32 9.75 -15.26
C PHE A 547 16.47 8.87 -14.76
N PHE A 548 17.32 9.42 -13.89
CA PHE A 548 18.37 8.66 -13.22
C PHE A 548 18.21 8.77 -11.70
N PRO A 549 17.87 7.69 -10.98
CA PRO A 549 17.45 6.38 -11.50
C PRO A 549 16.13 6.47 -12.31
N PRO A 550 15.80 5.47 -13.15
CA PRO A 550 14.55 5.47 -13.93
C PRO A 550 13.31 5.55 -13.03
N LEU A 551 12.33 6.35 -13.45
CA LEU A 551 11.02 6.41 -12.82
C LEU A 551 10.09 5.39 -13.51
N VAL A 552 9.59 4.41 -12.78
CA VAL A 552 8.72 3.35 -13.31
C VAL A 552 7.28 3.68 -12.97
N HIS A 553 6.38 3.63 -13.95
CA HIS A 553 4.97 3.98 -13.78
C HIS A 553 4.22 2.95 -12.93
N ARG A 554 4.41 1.65 -13.21
CA ARG A 554 3.90 0.47 -12.48
C ARG A 554 2.38 0.21 -12.54
N ASP A 555 1.57 1.15 -13.00
CA ASP A 555 0.12 0.96 -13.21
C ASP A 555 -0.34 1.46 -14.60
N LEU A 556 0.42 1.15 -15.65
CA LEU A 556 0.04 1.53 -17.00
C LEU A 556 -1.13 0.68 -17.49
N LYS A 557 -2.24 1.34 -17.85
CA LYS A 557 -3.46 0.74 -18.39
C LYS A 557 -4.30 1.78 -19.13
N SER A 558 -5.22 1.34 -19.98
CA SER A 558 -6.12 2.23 -20.72
C SER A 558 -6.98 3.15 -19.83
N ARG A 559 -7.29 2.76 -18.58
CA ARG A 559 -8.00 3.64 -17.62
C ARG A 559 -7.16 4.80 -17.09
N ASN A 560 -5.83 4.66 -17.13
CA ASN A 560 -4.89 5.68 -16.66
C ASN A 560 -4.34 6.54 -17.81
N VAL A 561 -4.82 6.33 -19.04
CA VAL A 561 -4.54 7.18 -20.19
C VAL A 561 -5.77 8.06 -20.43
N LEU A 562 -5.61 9.37 -20.28
CA LEU A 562 -6.68 10.35 -20.48
C LEU A 562 -6.54 11.06 -21.83
N LEU A 563 -7.67 11.52 -22.37
CA LEU A 563 -7.75 12.14 -23.69
C LEU A 563 -8.15 13.62 -23.58
N ASP A 564 -7.34 14.50 -24.16
CA ASP A 564 -7.62 15.93 -24.19
C ASP A 564 -8.65 16.29 -25.27
N GLU A 565 -8.95 17.57 -25.43
CA GLU A 565 -9.91 18.07 -26.43
C GLU A 565 -9.56 17.71 -27.89
N ASN A 566 -8.27 17.50 -28.18
CA ASN A 566 -7.74 17.18 -29.50
C ASN A 566 -7.48 15.68 -29.68
N MET A 567 -8.00 14.83 -28.78
CA MET A 567 -7.77 13.39 -28.75
C MET A 567 -6.30 12.99 -28.51
N LYS A 568 -5.47 13.90 -27.99
CA LYS A 568 -4.12 13.57 -27.56
C LYS A 568 -4.16 12.75 -26.28
N ALA A 569 -3.37 11.68 -26.23
CA ALA A 569 -3.29 10.84 -25.06
C ALA A 569 -2.30 11.41 -24.04
N LYS A 570 -2.67 11.41 -22.76
CA LYS A 570 -1.78 11.77 -21.66
C LYS A 570 -1.86 10.74 -20.54
N LEU A 571 -0.70 10.35 -20.02
CA LEU A 571 -0.59 9.41 -18.93
C LEU A 571 -0.91 10.08 -17.58
N SER A 572 -1.60 9.36 -16.70
CA SER A 572 -2.07 9.81 -15.39
C SER A 572 -1.94 8.72 -14.32
N ASP A 573 -2.25 9.07 -13.08
CA ASP A 573 -2.29 8.17 -11.90
C ASP A 573 -0.94 7.55 -11.52
N PHE A 574 -0.09 8.37 -10.88
CA PHE A 574 1.26 8.02 -10.45
C PHE A 574 1.33 7.52 -9.00
N GLY A 575 0.19 7.13 -8.41
CA GLY A 575 0.08 6.77 -6.99
C GLY A 575 0.95 5.59 -6.55
N VAL A 576 1.36 4.74 -7.49
CA VAL A 576 2.28 3.60 -7.25
C VAL A 576 3.61 3.75 -7.98
N SER A 577 3.85 4.87 -8.66
CA SER A 577 5.09 5.12 -9.39
C SER A 577 6.26 5.38 -8.44
N ARG A 578 7.43 4.83 -8.78
CA ARG A 578 8.62 4.85 -7.91
C ARG A 578 9.90 4.88 -8.73
N PHE A 579 10.94 5.46 -8.15
CA PHE A 579 12.30 5.34 -8.64
C PHE A 579 12.84 3.93 -8.38
N GLN A 580 13.56 3.36 -9.34
CA GLN A 580 14.03 1.97 -9.27
C GLN A 580 14.84 1.62 -8.01
N SER A 581 15.51 2.59 -7.37
CA SER A 581 16.33 2.37 -6.16
C SER A 581 15.53 2.16 -4.87
N GLU A 582 14.19 2.27 -4.90
CA GLU A 582 13.33 2.04 -3.74
C GLU A 582 12.90 0.55 -3.67
N ASN A 583 13.65 -0.25 -2.90
CA ASN A 583 13.40 -1.69 -2.66
C ASN A 583 12.11 -1.95 -1.85
N ALA A 584 10.94 -1.79 -2.47
CA ALA A 584 9.66 -2.19 -1.92
C ALA A 584 8.84 -2.98 -2.95
N THR A 585 8.38 -4.16 -2.55
CA THR A 585 7.42 -4.98 -3.29
C THR A 585 6.10 -4.23 -3.45
N MET A 586 5.49 -4.34 -4.65
CA MET A 586 4.17 -3.77 -4.91
C MET A 586 3.13 -4.45 -4.02
N THR A 587 2.39 -3.66 -3.24
CA THR A 587 1.11 -4.09 -2.69
C THR A 587 0.10 -4.12 -3.85
N GLY A 588 -0.22 -5.33 -4.31
CA GLY A 588 -1.23 -5.55 -5.36
C GLY A 588 -2.56 -4.89 -5.00
N GLY A 589 -2.90 -3.82 -5.71
CA GLY A 589 -4.20 -3.17 -5.62
C GLY A 589 -5.27 -4.08 -6.20
N VAL A 590 -6.29 -4.37 -5.39
CA VAL A 590 -7.52 -5.07 -5.80
C VAL A 590 -8.10 -4.32 -7.01
N GLY A 591 -8.07 -4.96 -8.20
CA GLY A 591 -8.83 -4.52 -9.38
C GLY A 591 -8.03 -4.26 -10.67
N THR A 592 -6.69 -4.36 -10.69
CA THR A 592 -5.90 -4.07 -11.92
C THR A 592 -4.82 -5.10 -12.24
N SER A 593 -5.16 -6.38 -12.29
CA SER A 593 -4.13 -7.40 -12.46
C SER A 593 -3.78 -7.72 -13.93
N LYS A 594 -4.69 -7.47 -14.88
CA LYS A 594 -4.58 -7.95 -16.27
C LYS A 594 -3.50 -7.26 -17.12
N TRP A 595 -2.92 -6.16 -16.67
CA TRP A 595 -1.83 -5.46 -17.36
C TRP A 595 -0.45 -5.77 -16.78
N LEU A 596 -0.40 -6.55 -15.70
CA LEU A 596 0.84 -6.87 -15.01
C LEU A 596 1.72 -7.80 -15.85
N ALA A 597 3.01 -7.52 -15.83
CA ALA A 597 4.02 -8.36 -16.45
C ALA A 597 4.21 -9.67 -15.64
N PRO A 598 4.61 -10.78 -16.29
CA PRO A 598 4.79 -12.08 -15.63
C PRO A 598 5.67 -12.02 -14.37
N GLU A 599 6.80 -11.31 -14.43
CA GLU A 599 7.74 -11.15 -13.31
C GLU A 599 7.16 -10.34 -12.14
N VAL A 600 6.22 -9.44 -12.43
CA VAL A 600 5.51 -8.68 -11.39
C VAL A 600 4.46 -9.57 -10.71
N ILE A 601 3.82 -10.47 -11.46
CA ILE A 601 2.85 -11.43 -10.93
C ILE A 601 3.53 -12.48 -10.05
N THR A 602 4.72 -12.96 -10.43
CA THR A 602 5.48 -13.96 -9.65
C THR A 602 6.11 -13.39 -8.39
N GLY A 603 6.09 -12.06 -8.22
CA GLY A 603 6.61 -11.37 -7.03
C GLY A 603 8.13 -11.30 -6.99
N GLU A 604 8.79 -11.29 -8.15
CA GLU A 604 10.23 -11.03 -8.21
C GLU A 604 10.53 -9.64 -7.63
N SER A 605 11.55 -9.54 -6.77
CA SER A 605 11.86 -8.28 -6.08
C SER A 605 12.54 -7.24 -6.98
N ASP A 606 13.06 -7.67 -8.14
CA ASP A 606 14.03 -6.94 -8.95
C ASP A 606 13.49 -6.67 -10.38
N TYR A 607 12.22 -6.28 -10.53
CA TYR A 607 11.69 -5.84 -11.83
C TYR A 607 12.01 -4.36 -12.11
N ASP A 608 12.24 -4.02 -13.38
CA ASP A 608 12.68 -2.71 -13.85
C ASP A 608 11.63 -2.04 -14.77
N GLN A 609 12.02 -0.98 -15.49
CA GLN A 609 11.13 -0.28 -16.43
C GLN A 609 10.52 -1.16 -17.55
N SER A 610 11.05 -2.37 -17.77
CA SER A 610 10.49 -3.31 -18.75
C SER A 610 9.10 -3.83 -18.39
N CYS A 611 8.66 -3.71 -17.13
CA CYS A 611 7.29 -4.05 -16.75
C CYS A 611 6.27 -3.07 -17.36
N ASP A 612 6.60 -1.77 -17.42
CA ASP A 612 5.78 -0.77 -18.12
C ASP A 612 5.71 -1.06 -19.61
N ILE A 613 6.79 -1.59 -20.21
CA ILE A 613 6.82 -2.00 -21.61
C ILE A 613 5.85 -3.15 -21.87
N TYR A 614 5.79 -4.14 -20.97
CA TYR A 614 4.80 -5.20 -21.07
C TYR A 614 3.37 -4.64 -21.00
N SER A 615 3.09 -3.79 -20.02
CA SER A 615 1.79 -3.13 -19.88
C SER A 615 1.43 -2.29 -21.11
N PHE A 616 2.40 -1.64 -21.76
CA PHE A 616 2.20 -0.94 -23.02
C PHE A 616 1.79 -1.90 -24.14
N GLY A 617 2.41 -3.07 -24.24
CA GLY A 617 2.00 -4.13 -25.16
C GLY A 617 0.54 -4.59 -24.93
N VAL A 618 0.10 -4.65 -23.67
CA VAL A 618 -1.31 -4.93 -23.33
C VAL A 618 -2.23 -3.79 -23.78
N VAL A 619 -1.82 -2.52 -23.61
CA VAL A 619 -2.58 -1.35 -24.09
C VAL A 619 -2.67 -1.32 -25.63
N LEU A 620 -1.63 -1.73 -26.36
CA LEU A 620 -1.70 -1.89 -27.81
C LEU A 620 -2.76 -2.93 -28.22
N ALA A 621 -2.88 -4.03 -27.47
CA ALA A 621 -3.93 -5.03 -27.70
C ALA A 621 -5.33 -4.46 -27.42
N GLU A 622 -5.49 -3.59 -26.41
CA GLU A 622 -6.76 -2.90 -26.17
C GLU A 622 -7.09 -1.91 -27.27
N LEU A 623 -6.11 -1.13 -27.74
CA LEU A 623 -6.25 -0.26 -28.90
C LEU A 623 -6.70 -1.07 -30.10
N ASP A 624 -6.11 -2.23 -30.37
CA ASP A 624 -6.51 -3.06 -31.52
C ASP A 624 -7.92 -3.67 -31.36
N THR A 625 -8.20 -4.31 -30.23
CA THR A 625 -9.40 -5.13 -30.05
C THR A 625 -10.63 -4.34 -29.57
N HIS A 626 -10.42 -3.19 -28.93
CA HIS A 626 -11.42 -2.41 -28.19
C HIS A 626 -12.12 -3.21 -27.07
N ASP A 627 -11.57 -4.34 -26.65
CA ASP A 627 -12.09 -5.16 -25.56
C ASP A 627 -11.11 -5.14 -24.38
N LEU A 628 -11.55 -5.60 -23.21
CA LEU A 628 -10.65 -5.75 -22.05
C LEU A 628 -9.62 -6.85 -22.35
N PRO A 629 -8.40 -6.78 -21.79
CA PRO A 629 -7.43 -7.84 -21.95
C PRO A 629 -8.01 -9.18 -21.50
N TYR A 630 -7.83 -10.22 -22.30
CA TYR A 630 -8.30 -11.58 -22.05
C TYR A 630 -9.84 -11.72 -21.94
N ALA A 631 -10.63 -10.79 -22.49
CA ALA A 631 -12.09 -10.83 -22.41
C ALA A 631 -12.73 -12.06 -23.07
N GLU A 632 -12.00 -12.72 -23.98
CA GLU A 632 -12.42 -13.98 -24.60
C GLU A 632 -12.32 -15.19 -23.66
N LEU A 633 -11.54 -15.09 -22.58
CA LEU A 633 -11.37 -16.15 -21.60
C LEU A 633 -12.39 -15.94 -20.49
N ASP A 634 -13.44 -16.74 -20.46
CA ASP A 634 -14.41 -16.77 -19.35
C ASP A 634 -13.82 -17.49 -18.13
N LEU A 635 -12.73 -16.93 -17.59
CA LEU A 635 -11.94 -17.47 -16.49
C LEU A 635 -11.87 -16.46 -15.34
N ALA A 636 -11.73 -16.98 -14.12
CA ALA A 636 -11.46 -16.15 -12.96
C ALA A 636 -10.13 -15.38 -13.13
N GLU A 637 -10.07 -14.15 -12.64
CA GLU A 637 -8.91 -13.26 -12.78
C GLU A 637 -7.61 -13.90 -12.26
N VAL A 638 -7.68 -14.62 -11.14
CA VAL A 638 -6.53 -15.38 -10.59
C VAL A 638 -6.00 -16.42 -11.56
N ALA A 639 -6.88 -17.11 -12.30
CA ALA A 639 -6.47 -18.11 -13.29
C ALA A 639 -5.79 -17.44 -14.49
N ILE A 640 -6.31 -16.29 -14.95
CA ILE A 640 -5.69 -15.50 -16.02
C ILE A 640 -4.26 -15.11 -15.60
N LEU A 641 -4.07 -14.60 -14.38
CA LEU A 641 -2.75 -14.23 -13.88
C LEU A 641 -1.78 -15.41 -13.79
N GLN A 642 -2.24 -16.56 -13.30
CA GLN A 642 -1.42 -17.77 -13.25
C GLN A 642 -0.99 -18.20 -14.66
N MET A 643 -1.89 -18.13 -15.65
CA MET A 643 -1.59 -18.47 -17.04
C MET A 643 -0.66 -17.45 -17.72
N VAL A 644 -0.75 -16.16 -17.36
CA VAL A 644 0.20 -15.14 -17.81
C VAL A 644 1.57 -15.37 -17.19
N ALA A 645 1.63 -15.63 -15.88
CA ALA A 645 2.87 -15.91 -15.14
C ALA A 645 3.59 -17.17 -15.66
N SER A 646 2.83 -18.21 -16.05
CA SER A 646 3.39 -19.41 -16.70
C SER A 646 3.73 -19.22 -18.18
N GLY A 647 3.45 -18.04 -18.75
CA GLY A 647 3.65 -17.73 -20.16
C GLY A 647 2.72 -18.49 -21.12
N SER A 648 1.65 -19.09 -20.60
CA SER A 648 0.71 -19.92 -21.37
C SER A 648 -0.29 -19.11 -22.19
N ILE A 649 -0.55 -17.87 -21.82
CA ILE A 649 -1.42 -16.94 -22.57
C ILE A 649 -0.77 -15.57 -22.72
N ARG A 650 -1.17 -14.86 -23.77
CA ARG A 650 -0.85 -13.44 -24.02
C ARG A 650 -2.07 -12.74 -24.64
N PRO A 651 -2.16 -11.40 -24.57
CA PRO A 651 -3.22 -10.65 -25.25
C PRO A 651 -3.27 -10.98 -26.75
N ARG A 652 -4.48 -11.14 -27.28
CA ARG A 652 -4.70 -11.38 -28.71
C ARG A 652 -4.78 -10.07 -29.49
N PHE A 653 -4.48 -10.18 -30.79
CA PHE A 653 -4.68 -9.14 -31.79
C PHE A 653 -5.61 -9.66 -32.88
N LEU A 654 -6.35 -8.75 -33.50
CA LEU A 654 -7.19 -9.01 -34.67
C LEU A 654 -6.31 -9.31 -35.88
N GLU A 655 -6.85 -10.10 -36.80
CA GLU A 655 -6.17 -10.39 -38.08
C GLU A 655 -5.94 -9.12 -38.91
N THR A 656 -6.80 -8.12 -38.73
CA THR A 656 -6.73 -6.80 -39.38
C THR A 656 -5.71 -5.85 -38.74
N CYS A 657 -5.04 -6.26 -37.65
CA CYS A 657 -3.99 -5.46 -37.02
C CYS A 657 -2.79 -5.34 -37.98
N PRO A 658 -2.28 -4.11 -38.25
CA PRO A 658 -1.09 -3.91 -39.07
C PRO A 658 0.09 -4.75 -38.56
N ALA A 659 0.89 -5.28 -39.50
CA ALA A 659 1.96 -6.20 -39.16
C ALA A 659 3.02 -5.55 -38.27
N GLU A 660 3.31 -4.28 -38.52
CA GLU A 660 4.28 -3.46 -37.81
C GLU A 660 3.85 -3.23 -36.36
N ILE A 661 2.58 -2.91 -36.13
CA ILE A 661 2.02 -2.73 -34.77
C ILE A 661 2.02 -4.05 -34.01
N ARG A 662 1.59 -5.13 -34.68
CA ARG A 662 1.57 -6.47 -34.08
C ARG A 662 2.97 -6.97 -33.72
N ASP A 663 3.98 -6.71 -34.55
CA ASP A 663 5.38 -7.07 -34.25
C ASP A 663 5.87 -6.36 -32.98
N VAL A 664 5.74 -5.03 -32.94
CA VAL A 664 6.14 -4.23 -31.77
C VAL A 664 5.42 -4.71 -30.51
N ALA A 665 4.10 -4.91 -30.59
CA ALA A 665 3.32 -5.36 -29.44
C ALA A 665 3.74 -6.77 -28.98
N THR A 666 4.05 -7.67 -29.91
CA THR A 666 4.53 -9.03 -29.59
C THR A 666 5.87 -9.00 -28.86
N ARG A 667 6.80 -8.12 -29.28
CA ARG A 667 8.09 -7.92 -28.61
C ARG A 667 7.92 -7.27 -27.23
N CYS A 668 7.02 -6.31 -27.08
CA CYS A 668 6.67 -5.73 -25.77
C CYS A 668 6.12 -6.80 -24.81
N LEU A 669 5.34 -7.74 -25.33
CA LEU A 669 4.73 -8.82 -24.58
C LEU A 669 5.67 -10.02 -24.39
N ALA A 670 7.00 -9.92 -24.54
CA ALA A 670 7.90 -11.05 -24.28
C ALA A 670 7.88 -11.50 -22.80
N ALA A 671 8.03 -12.81 -22.54
CA ALA A 671 8.07 -13.35 -21.17
C ALA A 671 9.32 -12.86 -20.43
N ASP A 672 10.49 -13.06 -21.03
CA ASP A 672 11.76 -12.55 -20.51
C ASP A 672 11.78 -11.02 -20.64
N PRO A 673 11.88 -10.27 -19.52
CA PRO A 673 11.89 -8.82 -19.55
C PRO A 673 13.06 -8.23 -20.38
N LYS A 674 14.19 -8.95 -20.47
CA LYS A 674 15.37 -8.53 -21.22
C LYS A 674 15.21 -8.59 -22.74
N GLN A 675 14.20 -9.32 -23.23
CA GLN A 675 13.88 -9.41 -24.65
C GLN A 675 12.93 -8.28 -25.11
N ARG A 676 12.40 -7.49 -24.17
CA ARG A 676 11.50 -6.39 -24.49
C ARG A 676 12.30 -5.19 -24.99
N PRO A 677 11.84 -4.51 -26.06
CA PRO A 677 12.49 -3.29 -26.51
C PRO A 677 12.33 -2.19 -25.45
N ASN A 678 13.27 -1.25 -25.40
CA ASN A 678 13.10 -0.09 -24.52
C ASN A 678 12.10 0.92 -25.14
N ALA A 679 11.58 1.85 -24.33
CA ALA A 679 10.59 2.83 -24.77
C ALA A 679 11.05 3.67 -25.98
N MET A 680 12.35 4.00 -26.05
CA MET A 680 12.91 4.82 -27.14
C MET A 680 12.91 4.06 -28.47
N GLU A 681 13.25 2.78 -28.44
CA GLU A 681 13.18 1.90 -29.61
C GLU A 681 11.74 1.78 -30.12
N ILE A 682 10.77 1.58 -29.23
CA ILE A 682 9.35 1.49 -29.58
C ILE A 682 8.88 2.81 -30.22
N ALA A 683 9.20 3.95 -29.61
CA ALA A 683 8.84 5.26 -30.13
C ALA A 683 9.40 5.48 -31.54
N TYR A 684 10.65 5.09 -31.79
CA TYR A 684 11.25 5.15 -33.12
C TYR A 684 10.47 4.33 -34.15
N ILE A 685 10.11 3.09 -33.80
CA ILE A 685 9.41 2.19 -34.73
C ILE A 685 7.99 2.71 -35.04
N LEU A 686 7.27 3.18 -34.02
CA LEU A 686 5.94 3.76 -34.23
C LEU A 686 5.97 5.04 -35.05
N ARG A 687 6.99 5.89 -34.90
CA ARG A 687 7.16 7.12 -35.72
C ARG A 687 7.46 6.77 -37.18
N MET A 688 8.28 5.74 -37.42
CA MET A 688 8.52 5.25 -38.79
C MET A 688 7.24 4.71 -39.42
N TYR A 689 6.43 3.99 -38.64
CA TYR A 689 5.13 3.53 -39.10
C TYR A 689 4.16 4.69 -39.38
N GLU A 690 4.05 5.67 -38.49
CA GLU A 690 3.23 6.88 -38.71
C GLU A 690 3.64 7.61 -40.00
N LYS A 691 4.95 7.79 -40.22
CA LYS A 691 5.45 8.41 -41.45
C LYS A 691 5.08 7.62 -42.70
N SER A 692 5.05 6.29 -42.63
CA SER A 692 4.64 5.44 -43.76
C SER A 692 3.15 5.50 -44.09
N LEU A 693 2.32 6.02 -43.18
CA LEU A 693 0.88 6.23 -43.40
C LEU A 693 0.59 7.56 -44.10
N LEU A 694 1.55 8.49 -44.12
CA LEU A 694 1.43 9.73 -44.87
C LEU A 694 1.63 9.43 -46.37
N PRO A 695 0.77 9.95 -47.26
CA PRO A 695 1.01 9.83 -48.70
C PRO A 695 2.36 10.47 -49.04
N GLU A 696 3.16 9.83 -49.90
CA GLU A 696 4.32 10.46 -50.51
C GLU A 696 3.82 11.68 -51.29
N ASP A 697 4.07 12.88 -50.79
CA ASP A 697 3.89 14.09 -51.58
C ASP A 697 4.73 13.93 -52.85
N SER A 698 4.05 14.14 -53.98
CA SER A 698 4.56 14.08 -55.34
C SER A 698 5.91 14.78 -55.50
N GLU A 699 6.98 14.00 -55.65
CA GLU A 699 8.18 14.42 -56.39
C GLU A 699 7.84 14.55 -57.89
N GLU A 700 7.01 15.53 -58.26
CA GLU A 700 6.84 15.99 -59.65
C GLU A 700 6.50 17.49 -59.61
N ASP A 701 7.52 18.33 -59.45
CA ASP A 701 7.73 19.56 -60.23
C ASP A 701 8.91 20.38 -59.66
N LEU A 702 10.12 19.88 -59.90
CA LEU A 702 11.34 20.70 -59.93
C LEU A 702 12.09 20.44 -61.25
N SER A 703 11.36 20.57 -62.36
CA SER A 703 11.96 20.82 -63.67
C SER A 703 10.99 21.62 -64.57
N ALA A 704 10.88 22.92 -64.33
CA ALA A 704 10.43 23.91 -65.31
C ALA A 704 11.06 25.28 -65.02
#